data_AF-A0A833W418-F1
#
_entry.id   AF-A0A833W418-F1
#
_cell.length_a   1.000
_cell.length_b   1.000
_cell.length_c   1.000
_cell.angle_alpha   90.00
_cell.angle_beta   90.00
_cell.angle_gamma   90.00
#
_symmetry.space_group_name_H-M   'P 1'
#
loop_
_entity.id
_entity.type
_entity.pdbx_description
1 polymer ?
#
loop_
_entity_poly.entity_id
_entity_poly.type
_entity_poly.pdbx_seq_one_letter_code
_entity_poly.pdbx_strand_id
1 'polypeptide(L)'
;MASSEIDDFLSGPLVTWFVSCLEDPNSLTSYDDLVDGVLLHNVFLQIDPEPVYVEVIPSEGSSLIRTKNLEVIVDNMKQFYEEELGHIILKLPDTLNLGKEPQLYISEMKLLLLLLLGCAVQCPNKEKFITNIKTLNVDTQLAIVECIKQVTDYQDIVITQDAMENVNMGCLFVQIKKMTQELDLYRQKWRDTIINESIERNDSSISVETEEMNKVQQSNPIVKSEREDNHHYAVELADWKSRLRKQRQELEEKTEALLESKEELEYLKILVTKLKQENQELMHEARTAKSYRDELDAVIERADRADQLELEVVRYREKLTDIEFYKTRIEELREDNKVLMETREMLEDQLNSSRRRADKVLELESEIIKYKQLLNDMALERAVDKEKYQELVEENTQLHKLTKAAANEAALATSISDSEEPAHADNRLSEQLTNNAQTRALKLELENRRLVTLIDSLKESSFHENSSRVLELEKEKKKLQLKVDSLNDNIERLTQQNLDLELVWKQALEENKKLQNSLQNQRTSSEKQQQEFQTQHTKLIELEKNYDTTVKEKQRVQSLLESVQRRADDLERSLELANQKIEELKIIENNVNEINSKCLDLESKLATVEREKDIALRDVHRYRETIEKKDVALDTATNSIEVLEKKVTQLEQELHDSVTQISRLQEIERSSKELDSRAAIDRETLEILQSSLIAEKLNTQQMYAILEKLGLSSEILLSLSFDNIIKKIAQIPEIVDYIKNTDNFCYYENSVPETTNSEDNATSNIHSTLKATVETLKREQEHLNMKLATAQVASENLLSENAKLQVQITTLQSQSNSLAAQHTALQLANSQLVAEKEELLKERSTQQQAHTQLVHDQITLQSLHEQLNNEYENLFHEHDALKSNLRDVKNEIRMLRESYEGLKERNRTLLSDKESLVNNARSLNNLRGEHSKLKVDDFRNLYTATEKLKIEYRNLQEDYRKNKIETNRLSLKLTEMQGELSSRDERCSNLELQINKLNQRCEVLLHMNSGLDNDRRSLMDHITLLFSQYHELLTHSLEDKEHYHMEEKMYTDKVNHLYRQKEKLEDKIMEHYRKLESCSPKKKGFGANFVRRVRKAGSEFLNKNRRSWMEDSKHSEGKAYESESGGNDSDVSIEDQRLAGSTRGLGSDALSLGHPGTRRTVYYSDDSPPPSTTLPEQGDDRRSILLEQTSRSEVQAEPRPVLIYNKVSAVINESKNLNSIEMKDVGEEETVIEISVDKDSKAGNQVWYEYGCV
;
A
#
# COMPACT_ATOMS: atom_id res chain seq x y z
N MET A 1 -49.97 7.06 48.49
CA MET A 1 -49.36 6.85 47.16
C MET A 1 -48.36 5.72 47.31
N ALA A 2 -47.11 5.97 47.73
CA ALA A 2 -46.07 4.95 47.98
C ALA A 2 -46.54 3.55 48.43
N SER A 3 -47.34 3.41 49.51
CA SER A 3 -47.82 2.08 49.96
C SER A 3 -48.59 1.30 48.88
N SER A 4 -49.47 1.96 48.12
CA SER A 4 -50.20 1.32 47.00
C SER A 4 -49.24 0.86 45.91
N GLU A 5 -48.23 1.66 45.60
CA GLU A 5 -47.24 1.35 44.55
C GLU A 5 -46.29 0.21 44.98
N ILE A 6 -46.11 0.00 46.29
CA ILE A 6 -45.44 -1.16 46.87
C ILE A 6 -46.35 -2.39 46.79
N ASP A 7 -47.62 -2.29 47.20
CA ASP A 7 -48.59 -3.41 47.14
C ASP A 7 -48.81 -3.88 45.68
N ASP A 8 -48.95 -2.94 44.73
CA ASP A 8 -49.04 -3.17 43.28
C ASP A 8 -47.73 -3.74 42.69
N PHE A 9 -46.58 -3.52 43.33
CA PHE A 9 -45.30 -4.11 42.93
C PHE A 9 -45.11 -5.53 43.48
N LEU A 10 -45.42 -5.75 44.76
CA LEU A 10 -45.32 -7.06 45.43
C LEU A 10 -46.30 -8.08 44.85
N SER A 11 -47.46 -7.62 44.38
CA SER A 11 -48.41 -8.45 43.61
C SER A 11 -48.08 -8.56 42.11
N GLY A 12 -46.98 -7.93 41.66
CA GLY A 12 -46.57 -7.87 40.26
C GLY A 12 -45.91 -9.14 39.72
N PRO A 13 -45.74 -9.25 38.38
CA PRO A 13 -45.23 -10.46 37.73
C PRO A 13 -43.77 -10.77 38.08
N LEU A 14 -42.92 -9.75 38.24
CA LEU A 14 -41.51 -9.91 38.63
C LEU A 14 -41.37 -10.50 40.04
N VAL A 15 -42.17 -10.02 41.01
CA VAL A 15 -42.14 -10.55 42.39
C VAL A 15 -42.79 -11.93 42.45
N THR A 16 -43.87 -12.17 41.71
CA THR A 16 -44.50 -13.50 41.59
C THR A 16 -43.52 -14.54 41.02
N TRP A 17 -42.74 -14.16 39.99
CA TRP A 17 -41.65 -14.99 39.48
C TRP A 17 -40.56 -15.22 40.52
N PHE A 18 -40.08 -14.15 41.17
CA PHE A 18 -39.01 -14.21 42.15
C PHE A 18 -39.34 -15.15 43.32
N VAL A 19 -40.57 -15.05 43.87
CA VAL A 19 -41.08 -15.94 44.93
C VAL A 19 -41.13 -17.40 44.47
N SER A 20 -41.40 -17.67 43.20
CA SER A 20 -41.33 -19.04 42.64
C SER A 20 -39.91 -19.64 42.56
N CYS A 21 -38.88 -18.85 42.86
CA CYS A 21 -37.47 -19.28 42.89
C CYS A 21 -36.91 -19.41 44.31
N LEU A 22 -37.68 -19.08 45.35
CA LEU A 22 -37.29 -19.19 46.76
C LEU A 22 -37.57 -20.61 47.29
N GLU A 23 -36.73 -21.11 48.21
CA GLU A 23 -36.94 -22.43 48.84
C GLU A 23 -38.14 -22.45 49.81
N ASP A 24 -38.41 -21.32 50.47
CA ASP A 24 -39.67 -21.06 51.19
C ASP A 24 -40.35 -19.82 50.59
N PRO A 25 -41.47 -19.97 49.87
CA PRO A 25 -42.25 -18.85 49.34
C PRO A 25 -42.75 -17.85 50.40
N ASN A 26 -42.79 -18.24 51.68
CA ASN A 26 -43.22 -17.37 52.78
C ASN A 26 -42.06 -16.51 53.35
N SER A 27 -40.84 -16.65 52.83
CA SER A 27 -39.67 -15.88 53.29
C SER A 27 -39.69 -14.41 52.87
N LEU A 28 -40.50 -14.05 51.86
CA LEU A 28 -40.78 -12.67 51.47
C LEU A 28 -42.11 -12.22 52.10
N THR A 29 -42.06 -11.60 53.27
CA THR A 29 -43.24 -11.12 54.02
C THR A 29 -43.49 -9.62 53.86
N SER A 30 -42.43 -8.85 53.56
CA SER A 30 -42.43 -7.41 53.44
C SER A 30 -41.57 -6.94 52.27
N TYR A 31 -41.73 -5.69 51.84
CA TYR A 31 -40.84 -5.10 50.84
C TYR A 31 -39.41 -4.92 51.37
N ASP A 32 -39.24 -4.63 52.66
CA ASP A 32 -37.91 -4.51 53.29
C ASP A 32 -37.10 -5.82 53.23
N ASP A 33 -37.76 -6.98 53.24
CA ASP A 33 -37.15 -8.31 53.10
C ASP A 33 -36.51 -8.51 51.71
N LEU A 34 -37.08 -7.88 50.67
CA LEU A 34 -36.52 -7.88 49.31
C LEU A 34 -35.33 -6.92 49.21
N VAL A 35 -35.49 -5.70 49.73
CA VAL A 35 -34.46 -4.65 49.64
C VAL A 35 -33.22 -4.99 50.47
N ASP A 36 -33.35 -5.82 51.51
CA ASP A 36 -32.22 -6.35 52.29
C ASP A 36 -31.14 -7.05 51.44
N GLY A 37 -31.48 -7.52 50.24
CA GLY A 37 -30.54 -8.10 49.27
C GLY A 37 -30.25 -9.59 49.49
N VAL A 38 -30.42 -10.11 50.72
CA VAL A 38 -30.14 -11.52 51.05
C VAL A 38 -30.95 -12.49 50.18
N LEU A 39 -32.27 -12.26 50.02
CA LEU A 39 -33.11 -13.10 49.15
C LEU A 39 -32.71 -12.98 47.67
N LEU A 40 -32.36 -11.78 47.21
CA LEU A 40 -31.92 -11.51 45.83
C LEU A 40 -30.62 -12.27 45.51
N HIS A 41 -29.65 -12.25 46.42
CA HIS A 41 -28.40 -13.00 46.32
C HIS A 41 -28.63 -14.52 46.35
N ASN A 42 -29.53 -15.02 47.20
CA ASN A 42 -29.89 -16.44 47.26
C ASN A 42 -30.55 -16.96 45.96
N VAL A 43 -31.23 -16.09 45.19
CA VAL A 43 -31.71 -16.44 43.85
C VAL A 43 -30.58 -16.34 42.82
N PHE A 44 -29.69 -15.33 42.92
CA PHE A 44 -28.53 -15.22 42.04
C PHE A 44 -27.59 -16.44 42.14
N LEU A 45 -27.36 -16.98 43.34
CA LEU A 45 -26.58 -18.21 43.58
C LEU A 45 -27.15 -19.48 42.92
N GLN A 46 -28.40 -19.44 42.41
CA GLN A 46 -28.99 -20.52 41.61
C GLN A 46 -28.79 -20.33 40.10
N ILE A 47 -28.41 -19.12 39.68
CA ILE A 47 -28.10 -18.72 38.30
C ILE A 47 -26.61 -18.97 38.05
N ASP A 48 -25.77 -18.42 38.93
CA ASP A 48 -24.31 -18.57 38.98
C ASP A 48 -23.89 -19.04 40.39
N PRO A 49 -23.36 -20.28 40.54
CA PRO A 49 -22.90 -20.80 41.83
C PRO A 49 -21.55 -20.26 42.33
N GLU A 50 -20.73 -19.62 41.50
CA GLU A 50 -19.38 -19.14 41.88
C GLU A 50 -19.16 -17.64 41.58
N PRO A 51 -20.05 -16.74 42.08
CA PRO A 51 -19.97 -15.30 41.80
C PRO A 51 -18.72 -14.65 42.39
N VAL A 52 -18.18 -13.64 41.72
CA VAL A 52 -16.95 -12.95 42.12
C VAL A 52 -17.10 -12.17 43.44
N TYR A 53 -18.28 -11.60 43.71
CA TYR A 53 -18.56 -10.85 44.94
C TYR A 53 -19.50 -11.63 45.87
N VAL A 54 -18.95 -12.23 46.93
CA VAL A 54 -19.63 -13.26 47.76
C VAL A 54 -20.21 -12.72 49.07
N GLU A 55 -19.82 -11.53 49.56
CA GLU A 55 -20.30 -11.02 50.85
C GLU A 55 -21.60 -10.21 50.76
N VAL A 56 -22.74 -10.89 50.96
CA VAL A 56 -24.04 -10.28 51.30
C VAL A 56 -24.41 -10.67 52.73
N ILE A 57 -24.78 -9.69 53.57
CA ILE A 57 -25.02 -9.87 55.02
C ILE A 57 -26.34 -9.17 55.39
N PRO A 58 -27.26 -9.77 56.18
CA PRO A 58 -28.50 -9.11 56.59
C PRO A 58 -28.26 -7.71 57.16
N SER A 59 -29.03 -6.71 56.71
CA SER A 59 -28.72 -5.30 57.03
C SER A 59 -29.15 -4.87 58.43
N GLU A 60 -30.01 -5.64 59.11
CA GLU A 60 -30.67 -5.28 60.37
C GLU A 60 -31.36 -3.89 60.33
N GLY A 61 -31.77 -3.43 59.14
CA GLY A 61 -32.35 -2.11 58.91
C GLY A 61 -31.34 -0.99 58.60
N SER A 62 -30.04 -1.31 58.49
CA SER A 62 -29.00 -0.36 58.11
C SER A 62 -29.00 -0.10 56.60
N SER A 63 -29.44 1.11 56.20
CA SER A 63 -29.42 1.56 54.80
C SER A 63 -28.03 1.47 54.14
N LEU A 64 -26.95 1.58 54.91
CA LEU A 64 -25.58 1.52 54.41
C LEU A 64 -25.14 0.08 54.09
N ILE A 65 -25.54 -0.90 54.91
CA ILE A 65 -25.33 -2.33 54.59
C ILE A 65 -26.23 -2.75 53.42
N ARG A 66 -27.49 -2.28 53.43
CA ARG A 66 -28.46 -2.48 52.36
C ARG A 66 -27.95 -1.99 51.00
N THR A 67 -27.40 -0.78 50.91
CA THR A 67 -26.73 -0.30 49.69
C THR A 67 -25.55 -1.21 49.29
N LYS A 68 -24.65 -1.58 50.21
CA LYS A 68 -23.51 -2.50 49.90
C LYS A 68 -23.99 -3.86 49.36
N ASN A 69 -25.05 -4.43 49.93
CA ASN A 69 -25.63 -5.69 49.47
C ASN A 69 -26.17 -5.57 48.03
N LEU A 70 -26.91 -4.48 47.74
CA LEU A 70 -27.47 -4.23 46.41
C LEU A 70 -26.38 -3.92 45.37
N GLU A 71 -25.31 -3.20 45.75
CA GLU A 71 -24.11 -2.98 44.92
C GLU A 71 -23.46 -4.32 44.54
N VAL A 72 -23.16 -5.18 45.52
CA VAL A 72 -22.60 -6.53 45.29
C VAL A 72 -23.46 -7.37 44.34
N ILE A 73 -24.78 -7.27 44.43
CA ILE A 73 -25.71 -8.02 43.58
C ILE A 73 -25.74 -7.45 42.15
N VAL A 74 -25.75 -6.13 41.99
CA VAL A 74 -25.73 -5.46 40.68
C VAL A 74 -24.38 -5.64 39.97
N ASP A 75 -23.26 -5.61 40.70
CA ASP A 75 -21.93 -5.87 40.11
C ASP A 75 -21.77 -7.32 39.63
N ASN A 76 -22.26 -8.31 40.40
CA ASN A 76 -22.32 -9.71 39.94
C ASN A 76 -23.21 -9.87 38.70
N MET A 77 -24.40 -9.26 38.67
CA MET A 77 -25.27 -9.26 37.48
C MET A 77 -24.57 -8.63 36.27
N LYS A 78 -23.93 -7.47 36.46
CA LYS A 78 -23.22 -6.76 35.41
C LYS A 78 -22.10 -7.63 34.82
N GLN A 79 -21.29 -8.26 35.67
CA GLN A 79 -20.26 -9.18 35.21
C GLN A 79 -20.85 -10.39 34.47
N PHE A 80 -21.96 -10.96 34.93
CA PHE A 80 -22.63 -12.06 34.25
C PHE A 80 -23.15 -11.66 32.85
N TYR A 81 -23.70 -10.47 32.69
CA TYR A 81 -24.06 -9.96 31.36
C TYR A 81 -22.81 -9.69 30.49
N GLU A 82 -21.79 -9.02 31.01
CA GLU A 82 -20.63 -8.56 30.22
C GLU A 82 -19.66 -9.70 29.84
N GLU A 83 -19.36 -10.64 30.75
CA GLU A 83 -18.37 -11.70 30.55
C GLU A 83 -18.99 -13.05 30.10
N GLU A 84 -20.09 -13.49 30.72
CA GLU A 84 -20.71 -14.81 30.43
C GLU A 84 -21.73 -14.77 29.27
N LEU A 85 -22.39 -13.63 29.04
CA LEU A 85 -23.34 -13.45 27.93
C LEU A 85 -22.80 -12.59 26.78
N GLY A 86 -21.70 -11.84 26.94
CA GLY A 86 -21.20 -10.91 25.92
C GLY A 86 -22.11 -9.70 25.67
N HIS A 87 -22.98 -9.37 26.64
CA HIS A 87 -24.05 -8.39 26.55
C HIS A 87 -23.70 -7.08 27.29
N ILE A 88 -24.11 -5.93 26.73
CA ILE A 88 -23.83 -4.61 27.32
C ILE A 88 -25.09 -4.08 28.02
N ILE A 89 -25.01 -3.83 29.33
CA ILE A 89 -26.09 -3.17 30.08
C ILE A 89 -26.02 -1.65 29.87
N LEU A 90 -27.13 -1.05 29.42
CA LEU A 90 -27.28 0.40 29.24
C LEU A 90 -27.82 1.10 30.49
N LYS A 91 -28.55 0.39 31.36
CA LYS A 91 -29.19 0.93 32.57
C LYS A 91 -29.00 -0.01 33.77
N LEU A 92 -28.27 0.47 34.77
CA LEU A 92 -28.09 -0.20 36.06
C LEU A 92 -29.01 0.45 37.12
N PRO A 93 -29.52 -0.30 38.11
CA PRO A 93 -30.34 0.25 39.21
C PRO A 93 -29.56 1.21 40.10
N ASP A 94 -30.19 2.26 40.60
CA ASP A 94 -29.60 3.16 41.61
C ASP A 94 -29.64 2.52 43.02
N THR A 95 -28.63 1.68 43.32
CA THR A 95 -28.45 0.98 44.60
C THR A 95 -28.27 1.92 45.82
N LEU A 96 -27.78 3.13 45.58
CA LEU A 96 -27.48 4.12 46.63
C LEU A 96 -28.75 4.83 47.09
N ASN A 97 -29.66 5.16 46.19
CA ASN A 97 -30.97 5.71 46.55
C ASN A 97 -31.95 4.60 46.97
N LEU A 98 -31.93 3.44 46.29
CA LEU A 98 -32.75 2.27 46.66
C LEU A 98 -32.43 1.75 48.07
N GLY A 99 -31.17 1.76 48.51
CA GLY A 99 -30.80 1.35 49.86
C GLY A 99 -31.15 2.37 50.96
N LYS A 100 -31.25 3.67 50.62
CA LYS A 100 -31.60 4.75 51.56
C LYS A 100 -33.10 4.96 51.72
N GLU A 101 -33.82 5.10 50.61
CA GLU A 101 -35.24 5.50 50.59
C GLU A 101 -36.07 4.56 49.69
N PRO A 102 -36.06 3.23 49.93
CA PRO A 102 -36.60 2.24 48.98
C PRO A 102 -38.06 2.44 48.60
N GLN A 103 -38.85 3.06 49.49
CA GLN A 103 -40.27 3.36 49.30
C GLN A 103 -40.53 4.42 48.23
N LEU A 104 -39.51 5.18 47.80
CA LEU A 104 -39.56 6.15 46.71
C LEU A 104 -38.92 5.63 45.41
N TYR A 105 -38.05 4.62 45.49
CA TYR A 105 -37.24 4.10 44.37
C TYR A 105 -37.69 2.71 43.89
N ILE A 106 -39.00 2.46 43.90
CA ILE A 106 -39.61 1.18 43.49
C ILE A 106 -39.32 0.86 42.00
N SER A 107 -39.07 1.88 41.17
CA SER A 107 -38.59 1.71 39.78
C SER A 107 -37.25 0.96 39.70
N GLU A 108 -36.35 1.23 40.65
CA GLU A 108 -35.00 0.67 40.66
C GLU A 108 -35.03 -0.80 41.09
N MET A 109 -35.90 -1.14 42.05
CA MET A 109 -36.13 -2.55 42.40
C MET A 109 -36.83 -3.32 41.27
N LYS A 110 -37.73 -2.68 40.51
CA LYS A 110 -38.30 -3.27 39.29
C LYS A 110 -37.20 -3.55 38.25
N LEU A 111 -36.28 -2.61 38.01
CA LEU A 111 -35.15 -2.79 37.10
C LEU A 111 -34.18 -3.89 37.60
N LEU A 112 -33.91 -3.96 38.90
CA LEU A 112 -33.04 -4.98 39.50
C LEU A 112 -33.63 -6.40 39.34
N LEU A 113 -34.92 -6.58 39.64
CA LEU A 113 -35.59 -7.87 39.39
C LEU A 113 -35.69 -8.21 37.90
N LEU A 114 -35.82 -7.21 37.02
CA LEU A 114 -35.85 -7.41 35.57
C LEU A 114 -34.51 -7.92 35.04
N LEU A 115 -33.39 -7.36 35.52
CA LEU A 115 -32.05 -7.85 35.22
C LEU A 115 -31.81 -9.25 35.80
N LEU A 116 -32.23 -9.52 37.05
CA LEU A 116 -32.15 -10.84 37.69
C LEU A 116 -32.92 -11.92 36.90
N LEU A 117 -34.13 -11.61 36.44
CA LEU A 117 -34.92 -12.45 35.54
C LEU A 117 -34.18 -12.71 34.23
N GLY A 118 -33.61 -11.67 33.63
CA GLY A 118 -32.84 -11.78 32.38
C GLY A 118 -31.61 -12.68 32.53
N CYS A 119 -30.86 -12.60 33.63
CA CYS A 119 -29.78 -13.56 33.94
C CYS A 119 -30.36 -14.99 34.05
N ALA A 120 -31.43 -15.16 34.83
CA ALA A 120 -32.02 -16.46 35.13
C ALA A 120 -32.53 -17.22 33.89
N VAL A 121 -33.12 -16.52 32.90
CA VAL A 121 -33.62 -17.16 31.67
C VAL A 121 -32.57 -17.31 30.58
N GLN A 122 -31.37 -16.73 30.74
CA GLN A 122 -30.27 -16.83 29.77
C GLN A 122 -29.15 -17.79 30.22
N CYS A 123 -28.97 -17.96 31.53
CA CYS A 123 -27.94 -18.81 32.15
C CYS A 123 -27.95 -20.29 31.72
N PRO A 124 -26.87 -21.06 31.99
CA PRO A 124 -26.81 -22.49 31.67
C PRO A 124 -27.96 -23.32 32.29
N ASN A 125 -28.44 -22.93 33.47
CA ASN A 125 -29.52 -23.61 34.21
C ASN A 125 -30.93 -23.10 33.87
N LYS A 126 -31.10 -22.29 32.80
CA LYS A 126 -32.37 -21.61 32.44
C LYS A 126 -33.60 -22.51 32.35
N GLU A 127 -33.44 -23.80 32.02
CA GLU A 127 -34.56 -24.75 31.99
C GLU A 127 -35.28 -24.86 33.34
N LYS A 128 -34.57 -24.72 34.47
CA LYS A 128 -35.16 -24.69 35.82
C LYS A 128 -36.10 -23.48 35.97
N PHE A 129 -35.59 -22.29 35.69
CA PHE A 129 -36.34 -21.03 35.82
C PHE A 129 -37.51 -20.94 34.83
N ILE A 130 -37.32 -21.38 33.57
CA ILE A 130 -38.38 -21.49 32.56
C ILE A 130 -39.44 -22.51 32.97
N THR A 131 -39.07 -23.60 33.64
CA THR A 131 -40.04 -24.57 34.19
C THR A 131 -40.85 -23.97 35.34
N ASN A 132 -40.21 -23.21 36.25
CA ASN A 132 -40.92 -22.51 37.32
C ASN A 132 -41.92 -21.48 36.73
N ILE A 133 -41.52 -20.69 35.74
CA ILE A 133 -42.41 -19.76 35.02
C ILE A 133 -43.62 -20.51 34.43
N LYS A 134 -43.42 -21.68 33.80
CA LYS A 134 -44.48 -22.51 33.23
C LYS A 134 -45.48 -23.08 34.26
N THR A 135 -45.18 -23.03 35.57
CA THR A 135 -46.14 -23.43 36.63
C THR A 135 -47.05 -22.28 37.11
N LEU A 136 -46.74 -21.04 36.76
CA LEU A 136 -47.53 -19.86 37.11
C LEU A 136 -48.83 -19.76 36.27
N ASN A 137 -49.76 -18.90 36.66
CA ASN A 137 -50.98 -18.64 35.87
C ASN A 137 -50.64 -17.95 34.54
N VAL A 138 -51.43 -18.24 33.50
CA VAL A 138 -51.14 -17.85 32.10
C VAL A 138 -50.97 -16.33 31.93
N ASP A 139 -51.78 -15.51 32.60
CA ASP A 139 -51.68 -14.05 32.50
C ASP A 139 -50.34 -13.54 33.03
N THR A 140 -49.85 -14.13 34.13
CA THR A 140 -48.54 -13.85 34.70
C THR A 140 -47.43 -14.40 33.82
N GLN A 141 -47.59 -15.56 33.17
CA GLN A 141 -46.63 -16.06 32.18
C GLN A 141 -46.45 -15.07 31.02
N LEU A 142 -47.55 -14.54 30.47
CA LEU A 142 -47.52 -13.54 29.40
C LEU A 142 -46.85 -12.24 29.86
N ALA A 143 -47.14 -11.78 31.07
CA ALA A 143 -46.51 -10.60 31.66
C ALA A 143 -45.00 -10.81 31.92
N ILE A 144 -44.57 -12.01 32.35
CA ILE A 144 -43.16 -12.37 32.50
C ILE A 144 -42.46 -12.45 31.15
N VAL A 145 -43.09 -13.00 30.11
CA VAL A 145 -42.53 -13.01 28.74
C VAL A 145 -42.28 -11.58 28.27
N GLU A 146 -43.20 -10.64 28.53
CA GLU A 146 -43.00 -9.22 28.19
C GLU A 146 -41.89 -8.55 29.04
N CYS A 147 -41.64 -9.04 30.26
CA CYS A 147 -40.47 -8.64 31.05
C CYS A 147 -39.17 -9.20 30.46
N ILE A 148 -39.14 -10.46 30.00
CA ILE A 148 -37.95 -11.06 29.36
C ILE A 148 -37.55 -10.25 28.10
N LYS A 149 -38.51 -9.90 27.23
CA LYS A 149 -38.25 -9.09 26.03
C LYS A 149 -37.56 -7.76 26.34
N GLN A 150 -37.83 -7.13 27.49
CA GLN A 150 -37.20 -5.87 27.88
C GLN A 150 -35.68 -5.99 28.14
N VAL A 151 -35.15 -7.21 28.26
CA VAL A 151 -33.72 -7.51 28.47
C VAL A 151 -33.14 -8.52 27.46
N THR A 152 -33.89 -8.87 26.40
CA THR A 152 -33.43 -9.69 25.27
C THR A 152 -33.69 -9.04 23.91
N ASP A 153 -34.89 -8.48 23.71
CA ASP A 153 -35.37 -7.99 22.41
C ASP A 153 -35.25 -6.45 22.32
N TYR A 154 -35.47 -5.76 23.43
CA TYR A 154 -35.53 -4.29 23.49
C TYR A 154 -34.19 -3.69 23.94
N GLN A 155 -33.47 -3.14 22.96
CA GLN A 155 -32.12 -2.52 23.07
C GLN A 155 -32.08 -1.20 23.88
N ASP A 156 -33.01 -1.00 24.80
CA ASP A 156 -33.15 0.17 25.68
C ASP A 156 -32.71 -0.11 27.13
N ILE A 157 -32.41 -1.37 27.49
CA ILE A 157 -31.87 -1.76 28.82
C ILE A 157 -30.59 -2.61 28.66
N VAL A 158 -30.62 -3.60 27.76
CA VAL A 158 -29.46 -4.46 27.44
C VAL A 158 -29.31 -4.53 25.91
N ILE A 159 -28.08 -4.47 25.42
CA ILE A 159 -27.73 -4.79 24.03
C ILE A 159 -27.14 -6.20 24.02
N THR A 160 -27.77 -7.11 23.27
CA THR A 160 -27.31 -8.49 23.11
C THR A 160 -26.14 -8.59 22.12
N GLN A 161 -25.37 -9.68 22.17
CA GLN A 161 -24.22 -9.85 21.25
C GLN A 161 -24.69 -9.96 19.80
N ASP A 162 -25.73 -10.75 19.53
CA ASP A 162 -26.37 -10.85 18.20
C ASP A 162 -26.82 -9.47 17.67
N ALA A 163 -27.36 -8.62 18.55
CA ALA A 163 -27.72 -7.25 18.18
C ALA A 163 -26.49 -6.42 17.83
N MET A 164 -25.41 -6.52 18.60
CA MET A 164 -24.15 -5.80 18.41
C MET A 164 -23.39 -6.22 17.13
N GLU A 165 -23.45 -7.50 16.75
CA GLU A 165 -22.83 -8.00 15.51
C GLU A 165 -23.65 -7.64 14.27
N ASN A 166 -24.98 -7.54 14.38
CA ASN A 166 -25.89 -7.24 13.26
C ASN A 166 -26.30 -5.75 13.17
N VAL A 167 -25.59 -4.81 13.82
CA VAL A 167 -26.05 -3.40 13.84
C VAL A 167 -25.95 -2.75 12.46
N ASN A 168 -27.10 -2.44 11.88
CA ASN A 168 -27.20 -1.32 10.93
C ASN A 168 -26.75 -0.04 11.65
N MET A 169 -25.58 0.48 11.27
CA MET A 169 -24.93 1.65 11.88
C MET A 169 -25.83 2.88 12.06
N GLY A 170 -26.89 3.02 11.25
CA GLY A 170 -27.91 4.06 11.44
C GLY A 170 -28.67 3.95 12.77
N CYS A 171 -28.95 2.73 13.25
CA CYS A 171 -29.64 2.50 14.53
C CYS A 171 -28.73 2.83 15.72
N LEU A 172 -27.47 2.37 15.70
CA LEU A 172 -26.46 2.77 16.69
C LEU A 172 -26.28 4.28 16.71
N PHE A 173 -26.26 4.95 15.55
CA PHE A 173 -26.15 6.40 15.48
C PHE A 173 -27.39 7.11 16.04
N VAL A 174 -28.60 6.54 15.90
CA VAL A 174 -29.82 7.05 16.55
C VAL A 174 -29.75 6.86 18.07
N GLN A 175 -29.32 5.70 18.58
CA GLN A 175 -29.23 5.44 20.02
C GLN A 175 -28.10 6.24 20.69
N ILE A 176 -26.92 6.39 20.03
CA ILE A 176 -25.85 7.30 20.47
C ILE A 176 -26.34 8.75 20.46
N LYS A 177 -27.10 9.18 19.44
CA LYS A 177 -27.67 10.52 19.39
C LYS A 177 -28.71 10.73 20.48
N LYS A 178 -29.56 9.74 20.77
CA LYS A 178 -30.51 9.73 21.90
C LYS A 178 -29.78 9.86 23.23
N MET A 179 -28.78 9.01 23.50
CA MET A 179 -27.95 9.10 24.71
C MET A 179 -27.17 10.41 24.80
N THR A 180 -26.68 10.98 23.70
CA THR A 180 -26.02 12.28 23.68
C THR A 180 -27.02 13.41 24.01
N GLN A 181 -28.22 13.35 23.44
CA GLN A 181 -29.29 14.30 23.74
C GLN A 181 -29.81 14.16 25.16
N GLU A 182 -29.90 12.95 25.71
CA GLU A 182 -30.24 12.69 27.11
C GLU A 182 -29.13 13.17 28.05
N LEU A 183 -27.86 12.93 27.74
CA LEU A 183 -26.71 13.48 28.47
C LEU A 183 -26.70 15.01 28.43
N ASP A 184 -26.98 15.63 27.28
CA ASP A 184 -27.08 17.10 27.19
C ASP A 184 -28.32 17.62 27.93
N LEU A 185 -29.43 16.89 27.94
CA LEU A 185 -30.62 17.18 28.74
C LEU A 185 -30.34 17.01 30.24
N TYR A 186 -29.52 16.05 30.66
CA TYR A 186 -29.08 15.90 32.06
C TYR A 186 -28.07 16.98 32.44
N ARG A 187 -27.10 17.33 31.59
CA ARG A 187 -26.23 18.51 31.75
C ARG A 187 -27.05 19.81 31.79
N GLN A 188 -28.19 19.85 31.11
CA GLN A 188 -29.11 20.99 31.12
C GLN A 188 -29.92 21.00 32.42
N LYS A 189 -30.59 19.91 32.80
CA LYS A 189 -31.26 19.78 34.11
C LYS A 189 -30.33 20.09 35.28
N TRP A 190 -29.08 19.63 35.27
CA TRP A 190 -28.07 19.97 36.29
C TRP A 190 -27.67 21.45 36.28
N ARG A 191 -27.54 22.07 35.10
CA ARG A 191 -27.36 23.53 35.01
C ARG A 191 -28.59 24.26 35.53
N ASP A 192 -29.78 23.78 35.19
CA ASP A 192 -31.04 24.42 35.49
C ASP A 192 -31.44 24.23 36.98
N THR A 193 -31.04 23.15 37.66
CA THR A 193 -31.14 23.04 39.13
C THR A 193 -30.10 23.91 39.83
N ILE A 194 -28.83 23.95 39.38
CA ILE A 194 -27.82 24.88 39.92
C ILE A 194 -28.25 26.34 39.73
N ILE A 195 -28.87 26.66 38.59
CA ILE A 195 -29.41 27.99 38.30
C ILE A 195 -30.65 28.26 39.14
N ASN A 196 -31.60 27.33 39.24
CA ASN A 196 -32.80 27.52 40.07
C ASN A 196 -32.47 27.62 41.56
N GLU A 197 -31.54 26.83 42.11
CA GLU A 197 -31.04 27.01 43.48
C GLU A 197 -30.38 28.39 43.69
N SER A 198 -29.86 29.00 42.62
CA SER A 198 -29.30 30.36 42.65
C SER A 198 -30.36 31.44 42.43
N ILE A 199 -31.50 31.14 41.78
CA ILE A 199 -32.63 32.05 41.58
C ILE A 199 -33.57 32.02 42.78
N GLU A 200 -33.93 30.86 43.32
CA GLU A 200 -34.75 30.72 44.53
C GLU A 200 -34.09 31.43 45.73
N ARG A 201 -32.75 31.40 45.84
CA ARG A 201 -31.99 32.17 46.84
C ARG A 201 -32.00 33.70 46.59
N ASN A 202 -32.26 34.16 45.37
CA ASN A 202 -32.33 35.59 45.01
C ASN A 202 -33.77 36.17 45.02
N ASP A 203 -34.80 35.38 44.70
CA ASP A 203 -36.21 35.83 44.74
C ASP A 203 -36.82 35.71 46.15
N SER A 204 -36.40 34.72 46.95
CA SER A 204 -36.78 34.63 48.37
C SER A 204 -36.22 35.76 49.23
N SER A 205 -35.15 36.42 48.79
CA SER A 205 -34.49 37.53 49.51
C SER A 205 -35.02 38.92 49.13
N ILE A 206 -35.99 39.03 48.22
CA ILE A 206 -36.63 40.30 47.81
C ILE A 206 -38.12 40.36 48.18
N SER A 207 -38.76 39.23 48.49
CA SER A 207 -40.22 39.14 48.70
C SER A 207 -40.68 39.31 50.16
N VAL A 208 -39.79 39.12 51.16
CA VAL A 208 -40.20 38.96 52.57
C VAL A 208 -40.42 40.29 53.33
N GLU A 209 -39.82 41.41 52.92
CA GLU A 209 -39.87 42.68 53.69
C GLU A 209 -41.21 43.47 53.59
N THR A 210 -42.27 42.92 52.96
CA THR A 210 -43.47 43.72 52.61
C THR A 210 -44.79 43.30 53.29
N GLU A 211 -44.88 42.17 54.02
CA GLU A 211 -46.18 41.67 54.55
C GLU A 211 -46.36 41.62 56.09
N GLU A 212 -45.36 41.92 56.91
CA GLU A 212 -45.54 42.00 58.39
C GLU A 212 -46.22 43.30 58.90
N MET A 213 -46.90 44.05 58.02
CA MET A 213 -47.54 45.35 58.33
C MET A 213 -49.08 45.35 58.29
N ASN A 214 -49.75 44.19 58.37
CA ASN A 214 -51.24 44.12 58.37
C ASN A 214 -51.86 42.94 59.15
N LYS A 215 -51.91 42.96 60.51
CA LYS A 215 -52.83 42.06 61.29
C LYS A 215 -53.09 42.30 62.79
N VAL A 216 -53.09 43.53 63.33
CA VAL A 216 -53.67 43.79 64.68
C VAL A 216 -54.53 45.06 64.72
N GLN A 217 -55.80 44.97 64.30
CA GLN A 217 -56.73 46.09 64.43
C GLN A 217 -58.22 45.68 64.54
N GLN A 218 -58.60 44.93 65.59
CA GLN A 218 -60.01 44.76 65.96
C GLN A 218 -60.21 44.25 67.41
N SER A 219 -60.36 45.16 68.38
CA SER A 219 -61.27 45.03 69.55
C SER A 219 -61.19 46.25 70.49
N ASN A 220 -62.31 46.96 70.62
CA ASN A 220 -62.69 47.79 71.77
C ASN A 220 -63.64 46.93 72.67
N PRO A 221 -64.06 47.31 73.91
CA PRO A 221 -64.12 48.67 74.47
C PRO A 221 -63.93 48.84 76.02
N ILE A 222 -64.20 50.06 76.53
CA ILE A 222 -64.59 50.45 77.93
C ILE A 222 -63.48 50.69 79.01
N VAL A 223 -62.94 51.93 79.02
CA VAL A 223 -63.04 52.96 80.11
C VAL A 223 -62.53 52.68 81.56
N LYS A 224 -61.51 53.48 81.96
CA LYS A 224 -61.06 53.96 83.31
C LYS A 224 -60.32 53.02 84.31
N SER A 225 -59.05 53.37 84.63
CA SER A 225 -58.67 54.05 85.90
C SER A 225 -57.16 54.40 85.97
N GLU A 226 -56.80 55.67 86.20
CA GLU A 226 -55.43 56.25 86.10
C GLU A 226 -54.47 55.87 87.25
N ARG A 227 -54.34 54.58 87.59
CA ARG A 227 -53.36 54.10 88.61
C ARG A 227 -52.54 52.88 88.20
N GLU A 228 -52.89 52.21 87.11
CA GLU A 228 -52.17 51.04 86.61
C GLU A 228 -51.02 51.44 85.67
N ASP A 229 -51.14 52.60 85.01
CA ASP A 229 -50.22 53.12 83.99
C ASP A 229 -48.74 53.12 84.42
N ASN A 230 -48.46 53.54 85.67
CA ASN A 230 -47.08 53.58 86.17
C ASN A 230 -46.45 52.20 86.43
N HIS A 231 -47.25 51.13 86.60
CA HIS A 231 -46.74 49.76 86.57
C HIS A 231 -46.68 49.23 85.13
N HIS A 232 -47.65 49.58 84.28
CA HIS A 232 -47.65 49.27 82.86
C HIS A 232 -46.37 49.77 82.17
N TYR A 233 -46.00 51.04 82.32
CA TYR A 233 -44.76 51.58 81.75
C TYR A 233 -43.48 50.90 82.27
N ALA A 234 -43.48 50.37 83.49
CA ALA A 234 -42.35 49.63 84.03
C ALA A 234 -42.23 48.22 83.41
N VAL A 235 -43.36 47.55 83.20
CA VAL A 235 -43.44 46.25 82.49
C VAL A 235 -43.10 46.44 81.01
N GLU A 236 -43.68 47.43 80.34
CA GLU A 236 -43.36 47.77 78.94
C GLU A 236 -41.88 48.10 78.76
N LEU A 237 -41.26 48.86 79.67
CA LEU A 237 -39.82 49.12 79.62
C LEU A 237 -38.98 47.84 79.82
N ALA A 238 -39.46 46.88 80.60
CA ALA A 238 -38.83 45.57 80.75
C ALA A 238 -38.99 44.72 79.48
N ASP A 239 -40.17 44.72 78.86
CA ASP A 239 -40.45 44.03 77.60
C ASP A 239 -39.68 44.62 76.42
N TRP A 240 -39.58 45.95 76.30
CA TRP A 240 -38.73 46.61 75.30
C TRP A 240 -37.25 46.29 75.52
N LYS A 241 -36.77 46.21 76.78
CA LYS A 241 -35.41 45.73 77.08
C LYS A 241 -35.22 44.25 76.78
N SER A 242 -36.26 43.43 76.94
CA SER A 242 -36.25 42.00 76.60
C SER A 242 -36.18 41.81 75.09
N ARG A 243 -37.04 42.50 74.32
CA ARG A 243 -37.02 42.55 72.85
C ARG A 243 -35.67 43.05 72.33
N LEU A 244 -35.10 44.10 72.92
CA LEU A 244 -33.78 44.61 72.54
C LEU A 244 -32.64 43.61 72.82
N ARG A 245 -32.76 42.76 73.84
CA ARG A 245 -31.81 41.64 74.05
C ARG A 245 -32.03 40.55 73.00
N LYS A 246 -33.28 40.14 72.74
CA LYS A 246 -33.62 39.13 71.74
C LYS A 246 -33.13 39.53 70.34
N GLN A 247 -33.39 40.78 69.92
CA GLN A 247 -32.89 41.31 68.64
C GLN A 247 -31.36 41.44 68.57
N ARG A 248 -30.67 41.60 69.71
CA ARG A 248 -29.20 41.56 69.75
C ARG A 248 -28.67 40.14 69.60
N GLN A 249 -29.27 39.19 70.31
CA GLN A 249 -28.94 37.77 70.21
C GLN A 249 -29.23 37.24 68.80
N GLU A 250 -30.40 37.52 68.22
CA GLU A 250 -30.76 37.18 66.84
C GLU A 250 -29.81 37.79 65.80
N LEU A 251 -29.24 38.96 66.08
CA LEU A 251 -28.24 39.59 65.23
C LEU A 251 -26.86 38.94 65.42
N GLU A 252 -26.49 38.58 66.64
CA GLU A 252 -25.25 37.87 66.99
C GLU A 252 -25.23 36.47 66.34
N GLU A 253 -26.29 35.67 66.53
CA GLU A 253 -26.56 34.39 65.87
C GLU A 253 -26.51 34.51 64.33
N LYS A 254 -27.15 35.55 63.75
CA LYS A 254 -27.07 35.81 62.30
C LYS A 254 -25.69 36.23 61.83
N THR A 255 -24.87 36.90 62.65
CA THR A 255 -23.49 37.22 62.29
C THR A 255 -22.55 36.01 62.40
N GLU A 256 -22.83 35.08 63.30
CA GLU A 256 -22.11 33.81 63.44
C GLU A 256 -22.40 32.89 62.25
N ALA A 257 -23.67 32.63 61.92
CA ALA A 257 -24.06 31.86 60.73
C ALA A 257 -23.57 32.49 59.40
N LEU A 258 -23.50 33.83 59.32
CA LEU A 258 -22.91 34.54 58.18
C LEU A 258 -21.37 34.42 58.11
N LEU A 259 -20.71 34.10 59.22
CA LEU A 259 -19.28 33.83 59.27
C LEU A 259 -19.00 32.37 58.88
N GLU A 260 -19.74 31.41 59.45
CA GLU A 260 -19.70 29.99 59.05
C GLU A 260 -19.90 29.83 57.54
N SER A 261 -20.98 30.40 56.98
CA SER A 261 -21.27 30.32 55.54
C SER A 261 -20.19 31.00 54.66
N LYS A 262 -19.42 31.96 55.19
CA LYS A 262 -18.25 32.53 54.49
C LYS A 262 -17.05 31.58 54.53
N GLU A 263 -16.82 30.90 55.64
CA GLU A 263 -15.74 29.92 55.77
C GLU A 263 -16.02 28.67 54.91
N GLU A 264 -17.27 28.20 54.85
CA GLU A 264 -17.72 27.19 53.88
C GLU A 264 -17.48 27.64 52.44
N LEU A 265 -17.88 28.87 52.10
CA LEU A 265 -17.68 29.43 50.76
C LEU A 265 -16.20 29.57 50.41
N GLU A 266 -15.33 29.91 51.36
CA GLU A 266 -13.88 29.99 51.17
C GLU A 266 -13.26 28.58 50.98
N TYR A 267 -13.70 27.60 51.78
CA TYR A 267 -13.32 26.20 51.62
C TYR A 267 -13.76 25.62 50.26
N LEU A 268 -14.99 25.89 49.83
CA LEU A 268 -15.51 25.45 48.54
C LEU A 268 -14.78 26.10 47.36
N LYS A 269 -14.39 27.38 47.45
CA LYS A 269 -13.48 28.00 46.45
C LYS A 269 -12.16 27.25 46.36
N ILE A 270 -11.53 26.94 47.51
CA ILE A 270 -10.26 26.22 47.56
C ILE A 270 -10.41 24.82 46.94
N LEU A 271 -11.46 24.08 47.29
CA LEU A 271 -11.77 22.77 46.72
C LEU A 271 -11.98 22.85 45.19
N VAL A 272 -12.73 23.83 44.71
CA VAL A 272 -12.91 24.08 43.27
C VAL A 272 -11.59 24.43 42.57
N THR A 273 -10.64 25.12 43.24
CA THR A 273 -9.30 25.34 42.66
C THR A 273 -8.46 24.07 42.60
N LYS A 274 -8.53 23.19 43.61
CA LYS A 274 -7.85 21.88 43.61
C LYS A 274 -8.38 20.98 42.51
N LEU A 275 -9.70 20.77 42.44
CA LEU A 275 -10.35 19.96 41.41
C LEU A 275 -10.06 20.49 39.98
N LYS A 276 -9.88 21.81 39.81
CA LYS A 276 -9.45 22.40 38.54
C LYS A 276 -7.98 22.17 38.21
N GLN A 277 -7.11 22.01 39.21
CA GLN A 277 -5.70 21.65 39.01
C GLN A 277 -5.58 20.15 38.72
N GLU A 278 -6.22 19.30 39.52
CA GLU A 278 -6.27 17.84 39.33
C GLU A 278 -6.82 17.48 37.94
N ASN A 279 -7.87 18.17 37.47
CA ASN A 279 -8.38 18.01 36.11
C ASN A 279 -7.37 18.47 35.03
N GLN A 280 -6.58 19.51 35.26
CA GLN A 280 -5.49 19.91 34.35
C GLN A 280 -4.34 18.90 34.33
N GLU A 281 -4.03 18.28 35.47
CA GLU A 281 -3.00 17.24 35.60
C GLU A 281 -3.46 15.95 34.90
N LEU A 282 -4.68 15.48 35.15
CA LEU A 282 -5.30 14.36 34.40
C LEU A 282 -5.40 14.64 32.89
N MET A 283 -5.71 15.88 32.49
CA MET A 283 -5.68 16.31 31.08
C MET A 283 -4.27 16.42 30.49
N HIS A 284 -3.22 16.47 31.31
CA HIS A 284 -1.83 16.34 30.86
C HIS A 284 -1.44 14.86 30.72
N GLU A 285 -1.76 14.03 31.72
CA GLU A 285 -1.53 12.59 31.72
C GLU A 285 -2.23 11.89 30.55
N ALA A 286 -3.48 12.25 30.26
CA ALA A 286 -4.21 11.74 29.09
C ALA A 286 -3.52 12.07 27.75
N ARG A 287 -2.79 13.19 27.66
CA ARG A 287 -1.99 13.55 26.48
C ARG A 287 -0.69 12.77 26.40
N THR A 288 0.00 12.56 27.53
CA THR A 288 1.22 11.72 27.55
C THR A 288 0.89 10.25 27.30
N ALA A 289 -0.22 9.74 27.85
CA ALA A 289 -0.73 8.39 27.57
C ALA A 289 -1.21 8.23 26.12
N LYS A 290 -1.63 9.31 25.45
CA LYS A 290 -1.77 9.29 23.99
C LYS A 290 -0.41 9.20 23.30
N SER A 291 0.56 10.05 23.65
CA SER A 291 1.92 10.03 23.06
C SER A 291 2.58 8.65 23.17
N TYR A 292 2.41 7.94 24.30
CA TYR A 292 2.93 6.58 24.47
C TYR A 292 2.19 5.52 23.64
N ARG A 293 0.92 5.72 23.29
CA ARG A 293 0.22 4.87 22.31
C ARG A 293 0.70 5.18 20.89
N ASP A 294 0.77 6.45 20.52
CA ASP A 294 1.32 6.89 19.23
C ASP A 294 2.78 6.37 19.03
N GLU A 295 3.59 6.31 20.10
CA GLU A 295 4.92 5.68 20.11
C GLU A 295 4.90 4.14 20.04
N LEU A 296 3.98 3.48 20.77
CA LEU A 296 3.81 2.03 20.76
C LEU A 296 3.36 1.52 19.39
N ASP A 297 2.38 2.17 18.77
CA ASP A 297 1.91 1.86 17.41
C ASP A 297 3.06 2.00 16.41
N ALA A 298 3.86 3.07 16.55
CA ALA A 298 5.07 3.25 15.75
C ALA A 298 6.18 2.23 16.05
N VAL A 299 6.18 1.55 17.20
CA VAL A 299 7.08 0.42 17.51
C VAL A 299 6.53 -0.88 16.90
N ILE A 300 5.23 -1.14 16.99
CA ILE A 300 4.56 -2.30 16.37
C ILE A 300 4.78 -2.27 14.85
N GLU A 301 4.49 -1.13 14.19
CA GLU A 301 4.74 -0.96 12.75
C GLU A 301 6.25 -1.13 12.40
N ARG A 302 7.17 -0.92 13.35
CA ARG A 302 8.61 -1.20 13.17
C ARG A 302 8.94 -2.70 13.34
N ALA A 303 8.24 -3.42 14.22
CA ALA A 303 8.36 -4.86 14.37
C ALA A 303 7.80 -5.59 13.13
N ASP A 304 6.59 -5.25 12.67
CA ASP A 304 5.98 -5.85 11.48
C ASP A 304 6.86 -5.70 10.23
N ARG A 305 7.53 -4.55 10.08
CA ARG A 305 8.50 -4.31 9.01
C ARG A 305 9.82 -5.08 9.20
N ALA A 306 10.24 -5.36 10.44
CA ALA A 306 11.37 -6.22 10.69
C ALA A 306 11.04 -7.66 10.29
N ASP A 307 9.89 -8.19 10.70
CA ASP A 307 9.43 -9.55 10.38
C ASP A 307 9.27 -9.74 8.86
N GLN A 308 8.69 -8.76 8.15
CA GLN A 308 8.62 -8.77 6.68
C GLN A 308 10.01 -8.81 6.02
N LEU A 309 10.99 -8.07 6.57
CA LEU A 309 12.37 -8.09 6.08
C LEU A 309 13.10 -9.40 6.44
N GLU A 310 12.83 -10.01 7.59
CA GLU A 310 13.35 -11.34 7.93
C GLU A 310 12.80 -12.41 6.99
N LEU A 311 11.49 -12.38 6.68
CA LEU A 311 10.87 -13.24 5.68
C LEU A 311 11.41 -13.01 4.26
N GLU A 312 11.85 -11.79 3.92
CA GLU A 312 12.55 -11.53 2.67
C GLU A 312 14.01 -12.03 2.69
N VAL A 313 14.73 -11.89 3.81
CA VAL A 313 16.07 -12.46 4.01
C VAL A 313 16.05 -13.99 3.96
N VAL A 314 15.03 -14.66 4.50
CA VAL A 314 14.84 -16.11 4.37
C VAL A 314 14.66 -16.50 2.90
N ARG A 315 13.76 -15.83 2.17
CA ARG A 315 13.56 -16.05 0.73
C ARG A 315 14.80 -15.75 -0.13
N TYR A 316 15.68 -14.85 0.32
CA TYR A 316 16.98 -14.64 -0.32
C TYR A 316 18.02 -15.71 0.04
N ARG A 317 17.97 -16.32 1.23
CA ARG A 317 18.80 -17.49 1.58
C ARG A 317 18.41 -18.72 0.77
N GLU A 318 17.11 -18.98 0.60
CA GLU A 318 16.59 -20.05 -0.26
C GLU A 318 17.09 -19.90 -1.71
N LYS A 319 16.92 -18.71 -2.29
CA LYS A 319 17.45 -18.38 -3.62
C LYS A 319 18.97 -18.46 -3.71
N LEU A 320 19.70 -18.19 -2.63
CA LEU A 320 21.15 -18.37 -2.60
C LEU A 320 21.51 -19.87 -2.64
N THR A 321 20.80 -20.73 -1.89
CA THR A 321 21.02 -22.18 -1.96
C THR A 321 20.63 -22.77 -3.32
N ASP A 322 19.61 -22.25 -4.00
CA ASP A 322 19.29 -22.61 -5.39
C ASP A 322 20.44 -22.22 -6.35
N ILE A 323 20.96 -21.00 -6.21
CA ILE A 323 22.10 -20.51 -7.02
C ILE A 323 23.37 -21.34 -6.75
N GLU A 324 23.63 -21.72 -5.50
CA GLU A 324 24.73 -22.61 -5.14
C GLU A 324 24.56 -24.01 -5.74
N PHE A 325 23.35 -24.59 -5.68
CA PHE A 325 23.03 -25.86 -6.34
C PHE A 325 23.25 -25.80 -7.85
N TYR A 326 22.71 -24.79 -8.54
CA TYR A 326 22.91 -24.62 -9.98
C TYR A 326 24.37 -24.35 -10.34
N LYS A 327 25.12 -23.61 -9.51
CA LYS A 327 26.55 -23.40 -9.68
C LYS A 327 27.31 -24.73 -9.59
N THR A 328 27.09 -25.54 -8.54
CA THR A 328 27.71 -26.86 -8.42
C THR A 328 27.34 -27.74 -9.61
N ARG A 329 26.08 -27.73 -10.07
CA ARG A 329 25.67 -28.50 -11.24
C ARG A 329 26.34 -28.05 -12.54
N ILE A 330 26.61 -26.75 -12.70
CA ILE A 330 27.40 -26.20 -13.81
C ILE A 330 28.88 -26.59 -13.70
N GLU A 331 29.42 -26.69 -12.49
CA GLU A 331 30.81 -27.10 -12.23
C GLU A 331 31.00 -28.61 -12.48
N GLU A 332 30.06 -29.46 -12.07
CA GLU A 332 29.98 -30.88 -12.47
C GLU A 332 29.94 -31.03 -13.99
N LEU A 333 29.00 -30.36 -14.67
CA LEU A 333 28.86 -30.44 -16.12
C LEU A 333 30.09 -29.92 -16.87
N ARG A 334 30.88 -29.02 -16.28
CA ARG A 334 32.17 -28.57 -16.85
C ARG A 334 33.24 -29.65 -16.73
N GLU A 335 33.33 -30.34 -15.61
CA GLU A 335 34.29 -31.44 -15.44
C GLU A 335 33.89 -32.65 -16.31
N ASP A 336 32.60 -32.98 -16.42
CA ASP A 336 32.08 -33.98 -17.36
C ASP A 336 32.48 -33.63 -18.81
N ASN A 337 32.28 -32.38 -19.24
CA ASN A 337 32.70 -31.92 -20.58
C ASN A 337 34.22 -31.94 -20.76
N LYS A 338 34.99 -31.65 -19.71
CA LYS A 338 36.46 -31.73 -19.74
C LYS A 338 36.94 -33.18 -19.89
N VAL A 339 36.38 -34.13 -19.15
CA VAL A 339 36.66 -35.56 -19.30
C VAL A 339 36.23 -36.09 -20.67
N LEU A 340 35.10 -35.61 -21.21
CA LEU A 340 34.68 -35.90 -22.59
C LEU A 340 35.66 -35.33 -23.63
N MET A 341 36.25 -34.16 -23.40
CA MET A 341 37.28 -33.59 -24.26
C MET A 341 38.61 -34.37 -24.17
N GLU A 342 39.07 -34.70 -22.96
CA GLU A 342 40.28 -35.50 -22.72
C GLU A 342 40.17 -36.91 -23.34
N THR A 343 39.00 -37.55 -23.23
CA THR A 343 38.75 -38.85 -23.88
C THR A 343 38.62 -38.72 -25.40
N ARG A 344 38.11 -37.61 -25.93
CA ARG A 344 38.10 -37.33 -27.38
C ARG A 344 39.53 -37.15 -27.92
N GLU A 345 40.36 -36.38 -27.22
CA GLU A 345 41.78 -36.18 -27.57
C GLU A 345 42.56 -37.50 -27.53
N MET A 346 42.37 -38.32 -26.49
CA MET A 346 42.93 -39.67 -26.41
C MET A 346 42.50 -40.56 -27.61
N LEU A 347 41.24 -40.49 -28.05
CA LEU A 347 40.75 -41.26 -29.20
C LEU A 347 41.28 -40.71 -30.54
N GLU A 348 41.43 -39.40 -30.68
CA GLU A 348 42.10 -38.78 -31.82
C GLU A 348 43.58 -39.21 -31.90
N ASP A 349 44.28 -39.31 -30.77
CA ASP A 349 45.67 -39.74 -30.73
C ASP A 349 45.83 -41.25 -30.98
N GLN A 350 44.90 -42.08 -30.51
CA GLN A 350 44.82 -43.49 -30.90
C GLN A 350 44.57 -43.66 -32.40
N LEU A 351 43.68 -42.85 -32.99
CA LEU A 351 43.42 -42.82 -34.43
C LEU A 351 44.66 -42.37 -35.23
N ASN A 352 45.34 -41.32 -34.77
CA ASN A 352 46.58 -40.82 -35.38
C ASN A 352 47.74 -41.82 -35.27
N SER A 353 47.87 -42.50 -34.13
CA SER A 353 48.79 -43.64 -33.97
C SER A 353 48.45 -44.80 -34.91
N SER A 354 47.16 -45.07 -35.15
CA SER A 354 46.74 -46.07 -36.12
C SER A 354 47.00 -45.65 -37.58
N ARG A 355 46.85 -44.37 -37.92
CA ARG A 355 47.23 -43.80 -39.22
C ARG A 355 48.73 -43.93 -39.47
N ARG A 356 49.57 -43.43 -38.55
CA ARG A 356 51.05 -43.56 -38.63
C ARG A 356 51.52 -45.00 -38.82
N ARG A 357 50.85 -45.98 -38.21
CA ARG A 357 51.12 -47.41 -38.44
C ARG A 357 50.72 -47.88 -39.84
N ALA A 358 49.58 -47.44 -40.37
CA ALA A 358 49.17 -47.73 -41.75
C ALA A 358 50.13 -47.07 -42.77
N ASP A 359 50.53 -45.82 -42.54
CA ASP A 359 51.51 -45.11 -43.36
C ASP A 359 52.85 -45.88 -43.38
N LYS A 360 53.31 -46.38 -42.22
CA LYS A 360 54.56 -47.18 -42.17
C LYS A 360 54.41 -48.56 -42.82
N VAL A 361 53.21 -49.16 -42.85
CA VAL A 361 52.95 -50.36 -43.66
C VAL A 361 53.08 -50.04 -45.15
N LEU A 362 52.51 -48.94 -45.63
CA LEU A 362 52.63 -48.51 -47.04
C LEU A 362 54.08 -48.20 -47.45
N GLU A 363 54.87 -47.58 -46.57
CA GLU A 363 56.32 -47.41 -46.78
C GLU A 363 57.03 -48.75 -46.96
N LEU A 364 56.80 -49.70 -46.04
CA LEU A 364 57.40 -51.04 -46.06
C LEU A 364 56.95 -51.87 -47.27
N GLU A 365 55.68 -51.75 -47.69
CA GLU A 365 55.20 -52.34 -48.94
C GLU A 365 55.92 -51.74 -50.16
N SER A 366 56.17 -50.43 -50.17
CA SER A 366 56.97 -49.79 -51.23
C SER A 366 58.42 -50.28 -51.25
N GLU A 367 59.03 -50.52 -50.08
CA GLU A 367 60.38 -51.09 -49.95
C GLU A 367 60.41 -52.54 -50.43
N ILE A 368 59.42 -53.35 -50.04
CA ILE A 368 59.24 -54.73 -50.53
C ILE A 368 59.08 -54.77 -52.06
N ILE A 369 58.37 -53.81 -52.66
CA ILE A 369 58.25 -53.70 -54.12
C ILE A 369 59.61 -53.35 -54.76
N LYS A 370 60.34 -52.36 -54.24
CA LYS A 370 61.69 -51.97 -54.72
C LYS A 370 62.67 -53.15 -54.63
N TYR A 371 62.68 -53.89 -53.52
CA TYR A 371 63.55 -55.07 -53.36
C TYR A 371 63.14 -56.23 -54.26
N LYS A 372 61.83 -56.43 -54.55
CA LYS A 372 61.36 -57.40 -55.55
C LYS A 372 61.80 -57.02 -56.96
N GLN A 373 61.77 -55.73 -57.31
CA GLN A 373 62.30 -55.22 -58.59
C GLN A 373 63.80 -55.48 -58.69
N LEU A 374 64.60 -55.00 -57.73
CA LEU A 374 66.05 -55.21 -57.71
C LEU A 374 66.45 -56.70 -57.79
N LEU A 375 65.72 -57.59 -57.09
CA LEU A 375 65.98 -59.03 -57.13
C LEU A 375 65.63 -59.65 -58.48
N ASN A 376 64.59 -59.14 -59.16
CA ASN A 376 64.25 -59.51 -60.53
C ASN A 376 65.28 -58.99 -61.55
N ASP A 377 65.76 -57.76 -61.39
CA ASP A 377 66.78 -57.15 -62.24
C ASP A 377 68.10 -57.91 -62.12
N MET A 378 68.54 -58.23 -60.90
CA MET A 378 69.69 -59.13 -60.66
C MET A 378 69.47 -60.55 -61.20
N ALA A 379 68.23 -61.03 -61.31
CA ALA A 379 67.93 -62.32 -61.93
C ALA A 379 68.02 -62.26 -63.46
N LEU A 380 67.63 -61.14 -64.07
CA LEU A 380 67.82 -60.86 -65.50
C LEU A 380 69.30 -60.67 -65.85
N GLU A 381 70.06 -59.91 -65.05
CA GLU A 381 71.52 -59.79 -65.21
C GLU A 381 72.19 -61.16 -65.14
N ARG A 382 71.84 -62.00 -64.15
CA ARG A 382 72.35 -63.38 -64.05
C ARG A 382 71.93 -64.27 -65.23
N ALA A 383 70.78 -64.03 -65.85
CA ALA A 383 70.37 -64.76 -67.05
C ALA A 383 71.23 -64.35 -68.25
N VAL A 384 71.42 -63.05 -68.46
CA VAL A 384 72.25 -62.47 -69.52
C VAL A 384 73.74 -62.84 -69.35
N ASP A 385 74.29 -62.82 -68.14
CA ASP A 385 75.67 -63.22 -67.89
C ASP A 385 75.87 -64.74 -68.01
N LYS A 386 74.83 -65.53 -67.74
CA LYS A 386 74.82 -66.98 -68.03
C LYS A 386 74.77 -67.24 -69.53
N GLU A 387 74.02 -66.44 -70.30
CA GLU A 387 73.98 -66.49 -71.76
C GLU A 387 75.35 -66.14 -72.35
N LYS A 388 75.96 -64.99 -71.98
CA LYS A 388 77.35 -64.64 -72.35
C LYS A 388 78.37 -65.71 -71.94
N TYR A 389 78.23 -66.29 -70.75
CA TYR A 389 79.12 -67.37 -70.33
C TYR A 389 78.96 -68.61 -71.22
N GLN A 390 77.75 -68.90 -71.67
CA GLN A 390 77.49 -70.00 -72.60
C GLN A 390 78.01 -69.68 -74.01
N GLU A 391 77.84 -68.46 -74.52
CA GLU A 391 78.47 -67.98 -75.75
C GLU A 391 80.00 -68.14 -75.68
N LEU A 392 80.63 -67.65 -74.60
CA LEU A 392 82.08 -67.78 -74.37
C LEU A 392 82.53 -69.23 -74.23
N VAL A 393 81.72 -70.12 -73.65
CA VAL A 393 82.01 -71.57 -73.62
C VAL A 393 81.91 -72.14 -75.04
N GLU A 394 80.91 -71.77 -75.83
CA GLU A 394 80.75 -72.23 -77.21
C GLU A 394 81.90 -71.73 -78.10
N GLU A 395 82.26 -70.45 -78.04
CA GLU A 395 83.46 -69.87 -78.67
C GLU A 395 84.74 -70.58 -78.22
N ASN A 396 84.92 -70.83 -76.91
CA ASN A 396 86.10 -71.51 -76.40
C ASN A 396 86.14 -72.97 -76.89
N THR A 397 85.01 -73.68 -77.03
CA THR A 397 85.04 -74.99 -77.72
C THR A 397 85.36 -74.88 -79.21
N GLN A 398 85.00 -73.80 -79.89
CA GLN A 398 85.36 -73.56 -81.29
C GLN A 398 86.86 -73.28 -81.43
N LEU A 399 87.40 -72.37 -80.62
CA LEU A 399 88.83 -72.09 -80.52
C LEU A 399 89.61 -73.37 -80.16
N HIS A 400 89.16 -74.13 -79.16
CA HIS A 400 89.86 -75.36 -78.75
C HIS A 400 89.81 -76.46 -79.84
N LYS A 401 88.75 -76.52 -80.67
CA LYS A 401 88.71 -77.35 -81.89
C LYS A 401 89.72 -76.87 -82.93
N LEU A 402 89.82 -75.56 -83.17
CA LEU A 402 90.79 -74.96 -84.10
C LEU A 402 92.24 -75.17 -83.64
N THR A 403 92.55 -74.91 -82.36
CA THR A 403 93.85 -75.20 -81.75
C THR A 403 94.19 -76.69 -81.83
N LYS A 404 93.21 -77.59 -81.67
CA LYS A 404 93.43 -79.04 -81.82
C LYS A 404 93.65 -79.47 -83.27
N ALA A 405 93.04 -78.79 -84.25
CA ALA A 405 93.37 -78.98 -85.65
C ALA A 405 94.80 -78.51 -85.97
N ALA A 406 95.15 -77.28 -85.59
CA ALA A 406 96.49 -76.73 -85.77
C ALA A 406 97.59 -77.53 -85.04
N ALA A 407 97.30 -78.05 -83.84
CA ALA A 407 98.22 -78.93 -83.12
C ALA A 407 98.45 -80.27 -83.83
N ASN A 408 97.42 -80.82 -84.48
CA ASN A 408 97.56 -82.05 -85.28
C ASN A 408 98.36 -81.84 -86.58
N GLU A 409 98.35 -80.63 -87.15
CA GLU A 409 99.25 -80.27 -88.27
C GLU A 409 100.68 -79.99 -87.78
N ALA A 410 100.84 -79.36 -86.62
CA ALA A 410 102.16 -79.05 -86.03
C ALA A 410 102.90 -80.26 -85.44
N ALA A 411 102.18 -81.31 -85.02
CA ALA A 411 102.75 -82.49 -84.36
C ALA A 411 103.72 -83.33 -85.23
N LEU A 412 103.88 -83.02 -86.52
CA LEU A 412 104.81 -83.70 -87.42
C LEU A 412 106.25 -83.13 -87.37
N ALA A 413 106.54 -82.15 -86.49
CA ALA A 413 107.86 -81.49 -86.43
C ALA A 413 108.40 -81.19 -85.00
N THR A 414 109.20 -82.12 -84.46
CA THR A 414 110.25 -81.92 -83.43
C THR A 414 109.84 -81.96 -81.93
N SER A 415 110.83 -82.01 -81.01
CA SER A 415 110.77 -82.62 -79.66
C SER A 415 111.74 -82.01 -78.61
N ILE A 416 111.46 -82.18 -77.29
CA ILE A 416 112.42 -82.29 -76.12
C ILE A 416 113.18 -81.00 -75.64
N SER A 417 113.56 -80.77 -74.36
CA SER A 417 113.12 -81.20 -73.00
C SER A 417 113.92 -80.49 -71.85
N ASP A 418 113.65 -80.85 -70.58
CA ASP A 418 114.54 -80.89 -69.37
C ASP A 418 114.75 -79.68 -68.41
N SER A 419 115.20 -79.98 -67.16
CA SER A 419 115.31 -79.11 -65.95
C SER A 419 116.09 -79.79 -64.77
N GLU A 420 116.79 -79.08 -63.83
CA GLU A 420 117.56 -79.65 -62.66
C GLU A 420 117.85 -78.69 -61.44
N GLU A 421 118.30 -79.23 -60.26
CA GLU A 421 118.69 -78.53 -59.00
C GLU A 421 119.67 -79.36 -58.06
N PRO A 422 120.58 -78.82 -57.18
CA PRO A 422 121.70 -79.57 -56.51
C PRO A 422 121.92 -79.47 -54.95
N ALA A 423 122.94 -80.18 -54.36
CA ALA A 423 123.21 -80.36 -52.89
C ALA A 423 124.74 -80.46 -52.42
N HIS A 424 125.04 -80.80 -51.14
CA HIS A 424 126.40 -80.69 -50.46
C HIS A 424 126.85 -81.86 -49.52
N ALA A 425 128.18 -82.04 -49.25
CA ALA A 425 128.80 -82.99 -48.25
C ALA A 425 130.31 -82.70 -47.86
N ASP A 426 130.91 -83.46 -46.92
CA ASP A 426 132.19 -83.21 -46.16
C ASP A 426 133.32 -84.29 -46.28
N ASN A 427 134.62 -84.00 -45.92
CA ASN A 427 135.65 -84.97 -45.39
C ASN A 427 137.12 -84.45 -45.09
N ARG A 428 137.78 -84.99 -44.03
CA ARG A 428 139.27 -85.29 -43.83
C ARG A 428 140.32 -84.15 -43.60
N LEU A 429 141.57 -84.35 -43.12
CA LEU A 429 142.24 -85.33 -42.19
C LEU A 429 143.76 -85.00 -41.92
N SER A 430 144.32 -85.33 -40.73
CA SER A 430 145.77 -85.40 -40.32
C SER A 430 146.61 -84.08 -40.31
N GLU A 431 147.69 -83.86 -39.52
CA GLU A 431 148.75 -84.74 -38.96
C GLU A 431 149.36 -84.31 -37.58
N GLN A 432 150.07 -85.27 -36.96
CA GLN A 432 151.26 -85.20 -36.06
C GLN A 432 151.30 -84.51 -34.67
N LEU A 433 151.99 -85.23 -33.76
CA LEU A 433 152.24 -84.99 -32.33
C LEU A 433 153.45 -84.06 -32.06
N THR A 434 153.82 -83.94 -30.76
CA THR A 434 155.15 -83.57 -30.20
C THR A 434 155.42 -82.15 -29.66
N ASN A 435 154.39 -81.31 -29.49
CA ASN A 435 154.43 -80.17 -28.54
C ASN A 435 153.25 -80.20 -27.54
N ASN A 436 152.95 -81.40 -27.03
CA ASN A 436 151.63 -81.74 -26.47
C ASN A 436 151.41 -81.43 -24.97
N ALA A 437 152.45 -81.11 -24.19
CA ALA A 437 152.32 -80.89 -22.75
C ALA A 437 152.04 -79.41 -22.37
N GLN A 438 153.00 -78.52 -22.63
CA GLN A 438 152.94 -77.12 -22.17
C GLN A 438 151.80 -76.33 -22.85
N THR A 439 151.63 -76.50 -24.16
CA THR A 439 150.53 -75.90 -24.93
C THR A 439 149.15 -76.36 -24.46
N ARG A 440 149.06 -77.57 -23.86
CA ARG A 440 147.81 -78.18 -23.40
C ARG A 440 147.43 -77.71 -22.00
N ALA A 441 148.40 -77.46 -21.12
CA ALA A 441 148.17 -76.77 -19.85
C ALA A 441 147.67 -75.34 -20.08
N LEU A 442 148.34 -74.55 -20.94
CA LEU A 442 147.97 -73.16 -21.20
C LEU A 442 146.62 -73.05 -21.96
N LYS A 443 146.32 -73.99 -22.87
CA LYS A 443 144.97 -74.11 -23.43
C LYS A 443 143.94 -74.46 -22.35
N LEU A 444 144.20 -75.42 -21.47
CA LEU A 444 143.25 -75.76 -20.39
C LEU A 444 143.04 -74.62 -19.40
N GLU A 445 144.03 -73.78 -19.09
CA GLU A 445 143.80 -72.57 -18.28
C GLU A 445 142.94 -71.53 -18.99
N LEU A 446 143.19 -71.27 -20.29
CA LEU A 446 142.39 -70.34 -21.08
C LEU A 446 140.98 -70.87 -21.34
N GLU A 447 140.83 -72.18 -21.53
CA GLU A 447 139.57 -72.87 -21.77
C GLU A 447 138.76 -73.01 -20.47
N ASN A 448 139.39 -73.27 -19.33
CA ASN A 448 138.73 -73.22 -18.02
C ASN A 448 138.32 -71.78 -17.65
N ARG A 449 139.15 -70.77 -17.91
CA ARG A 449 138.73 -69.36 -17.83
C ARG A 449 137.55 -69.06 -18.75
N ARG A 450 137.58 -69.54 -19.99
CA ARG A 450 136.49 -69.33 -20.96
C ARG A 450 135.20 -70.03 -20.55
N LEU A 451 135.30 -71.24 -19.98
CA LEU A 451 134.17 -71.98 -19.42
C LEU A 451 133.61 -71.30 -18.17
N VAL A 452 134.46 -70.75 -17.29
CA VAL A 452 134.00 -69.92 -16.15
C VAL A 452 133.26 -68.68 -16.66
N THR A 453 133.84 -67.90 -17.60
CA THR A 453 133.13 -66.74 -18.17
C THR A 453 131.85 -67.12 -18.91
N LEU A 454 131.79 -68.30 -19.54
CA LEU A 454 130.57 -68.80 -20.19
C LEU A 454 129.52 -69.20 -19.15
N ILE A 455 129.91 -69.94 -18.11
CA ILE A 455 129.04 -70.32 -16.99
C ILE A 455 128.50 -69.08 -16.28
N ASP A 456 129.33 -68.07 -16.06
CA ASP A 456 128.91 -66.83 -15.41
C ASP A 456 128.00 -65.99 -16.34
N SER A 457 128.28 -65.91 -17.64
CA SER A 457 127.35 -65.29 -18.60
C SER A 457 126.02 -66.03 -18.73
N LEU A 458 126.00 -67.36 -18.55
CA LEU A 458 124.77 -68.18 -18.53
C LEU A 458 124.02 -68.06 -17.19
N LYS A 459 124.71 -67.84 -16.07
CA LYS A 459 124.08 -67.45 -14.79
C LYS A 459 123.48 -66.06 -14.91
N GLU A 460 124.18 -65.09 -15.49
CA GLU A 460 123.66 -63.74 -15.74
C GLU A 460 122.46 -63.78 -16.70
N SER A 461 122.53 -64.51 -17.82
CA SER A 461 121.41 -64.62 -18.76
C SER A 461 120.19 -65.29 -18.12
N SER A 462 120.37 -66.41 -17.40
CA SER A 462 119.27 -67.09 -16.71
C SER A 462 118.75 -66.32 -15.49
N PHE A 463 119.59 -65.52 -14.81
CA PHE A 463 119.15 -64.58 -13.77
C PHE A 463 118.33 -63.44 -14.37
N HIS A 464 118.76 -62.84 -15.48
CA HIS A 464 118.00 -61.79 -16.18
C HIS A 464 116.70 -62.32 -16.80
N GLU A 465 116.69 -63.53 -17.35
CA GLU A 465 115.49 -64.19 -17.87
C GLU A 465 114.50 -64.51 -16.73
N ASN A 466 114.96 -65.14 -15.64
CA ASN A 466 114.13 -65.40 -14.46
C ASN A 466 113.63 -64.11 -13.82
N SER A 467 114.48 -63.08 -13.69
CA SER A 467 114.08 -61.78 -13.14
C SER A 467 113.08 -61.07 -14.04
N SER A 468 113.20 -61.19 -15.37
CA SER A 468 112.22 -60.64 -16.31
C SER A 468 110.88 -61.37 -16.20
N ARG A 469 110.91 -62.70 -16.16
CA ARG A 469 109.73 -63.57 -16.00
C ARG A 469 109.01 -63.36 -14.67
N VAL A 470 109.75 -63.15 -13.57
CA VAL A 470 109.18 -62.75 -12.27
C VAL A 470 108.51 -61.37 -12.36
N LEU A 471 109.16 -60.40 -13.01
CA LEU A 471 108.63 -59.03 -13.15
C LEU A 471 107.41 -58.99 -14.09
N GLU A 472 107.33 -59.87 -15.09
CA GLU A 472 106.12 -60.12 -15.88
C GLU A 472 105.00 -60.75 -15.05
N LEU A 473 105.29 -61.80 -14.29
CA LEU A 473 104.30 -62.41 -13.37
C LEU A 473 103.82 -61.43 -12.28
N GLU A 474 104.66 -60.49 -11.81
CA GLU A 474 104.25 -59.41 -10.91
C GLU A 474 103.35 -58.37 -11.61
N LYS A 475 103.62 -58.02 -12.88
CA LYS A 475 102.73 -57.17 -13.68
C LYS A 475 101.38 -57.85 -13.91
N GLU A 476 101.38 -59.14 -14.25
CA GLU A 476 100.14 -59.92 -14.43
C GLU A 476 99.39 -60.06 -13.11
N LYS A 477 100.07 -60.37 -11.99
CA LYS A 477 99.47 -60.40 -10.64
C LYS A 477 98.83 -59.06 -10.28
N LYS A 478 99.49 -57.92 -10.52
CA LYS A 478 98.90 -56.58 -10.29
C LYS A 478 97.73 -56.30 -11.22
N LYS A 479 97.80 -56.69 -12.49
CA LYS A 479 96.71 -56.54 -13.47
C LYS A 479 95.49 -57.39 -13.11
N LEU A 480 95.70 -58.61 -12.61
CA LEU A 480 94.65 -59.50 -12.12
C LEU A 480 94.07 -58.99 -10.79
N GLN A 481 94.89 -58.50 -9.87
CA GLN A 481 94.43 -57.88 -8.61
C GLN A 481 93.51 -56.68 -8.91
N LEU A 482 93.98 -55.70 -9.69
CA LEU A 482 93.16 -54.56 -10.11
C LEU A 482 91.89 -54.97 -10.87
N LYS A 483 91.89 -56.14 -11.54
CA LYS A 483 90.70 -56.68 -12.19
C LYS A 483 89.73 -57.35 -11.21
N VAL A 484 90.23 -58.00 -10.15
CA VAL A 484 89.42 -58.51 -9.02
C VAL A 484 88.81 -57.34 -8.24
N ASP A 485 89.61 -56.33 -7.91
CA ASP A 485 89.15 -55.12 -7.21
C ASP A 485 88.03 -54.43 -8.02
N SER A 486 88.28 -54.17 -9.30
CA SER A 486 87.27 -53.64 -10.25
C SER A 486 86.02 -54.51 -10.44
N LEU A 487 86.09 -55.82 -10.17
CA LEU A 487 84.93 -56.71 -10.20
C LEU A 487 84.17 -56.70 -8.88
N ASN A 488 84.85 -56.60 -7.74
CA ASN A 488 84.24 -56.39 -6.43
C ASN A 488 83.49 -55.05 -6.40
N ASP A 489 84.11 -53.96 -6.88
CA ASP A 489 83.48 -52.64 -7.02
C ASP A 489 82.21 -52.67 -7.90
N ASN A 490 82.15 -53.59 -8.87
CA ASN A 490 80.95 -53.80 -9.70
C ASN A 490 79.90 -54.64 -8.96
N ILE A 491 80.32 -55.68 -8.24
CA ILE A 491 79.42 -56.54 -7.44
C ILE A 491 78.75 -55.70 -6.33
N GLU A 492 79.50 -54.90 -5.57
CA GLU A 492 78.94 -54.06 -4.51
C GLU A 492 77.90 -53.07 -5.06
N ARG A 493 78.22 -52.38 -6.17
CA ARG A 493 77.26 -51.49 -6.85
C ARG A 493 76.02 -52.21 -7.37
N LEU A 494 76.15 -53.42 -7.92
CA LEU A 494 75.00 -54.23 -8.35
C LEU A 494 74.18 -54.73 -7.15
N THR A 495 74.79 -55.07 -6.02
CA THR A 495 74.05 -55.43 -4.80
C THR A 495 73.32 -54.22 -4.20
N GLN A 496 73.91 -53.03 -4.21
CA GLN A 496 73.23 -51.82 -3.77
C GLN A 496 72.06 -51.48 -4.70
N GLN A 497 72.26 -51.53 -6.02
CA GLN A 497 71.17 -51.31 -7.00
C GLN A 497 70.03 -52.32 -6.82
N ASN A 498 70.31 -53.59 -6.52
CA ASN A 498 69.27 -54.58 -6.23
C ASN A 498 68.53 -54.28 -4.91
N LEU A 499 69.22 -53.82 -3.86
CA LEU A 499 68.60 -53.41 -2.60
C LEU A 499 67.70 -52.16 -2.78
N ASP A 500 68.16 -51.19 -3.55
CA ASP A 500 67.41 -49.97 -3.88
C ASP A 500 66.16 -50.32 -4.71
N LEU A 501 66.28 -51.21 -5.70
CA LEU A 501 65.16 -51.72 -6.49
C LEU A 501 64.16 -52.53 -5.65
N GLU A 502 64.63 -53.37 -4.72
CA GLU A 502 63.76 -54.07 -3.76
C GLU A 502 62.98 -53.09 -2.88
N LEU A 503 63.61 -52.00 -2.45
CA LEU A 503 62.98 -50.98 -1.61
C LEU A 503 61.92 -50.20 -2.39
N VAL A 504 62.23 -49.78 -3.63
CA VAL A 504 61.26 -49.15 -4.55
C VAL A 504 60.09 -50.10 -4.86
N TRP A 505 60.35 -51.39 -5.09
CA TRP A 505 59.28 -52.37 -5.32
C TRP A 505 58.36 -52.55 -4.10
N LYS A 506 58.92 -52.60 -2.88
CA LYS A 506 58.14 -52.66 -1.63
C LYS A 506 57.32 -51.39 -1.40
N GLN A 507 57.85 -50.22 -1.74
CA GLN A 507 57.11 -48.94 -1.69
C GLN A 507 55.95 -48.94 -2.69
N ALA A 508 56.20 -49.28 -3.95
CA ALA A 508 55.18 -49.36 -5.00
C ALA A 508 54.07 -50.37 -4.66
N LEU A 509 54.40 -51.49 -4.01
CA LEU A 509 53.41 -52.47 -3.55
C LEU A 509 52.49 -51.91 -2.46
N GLU A 510 53.03 -51.19 -1.48
CA GLU A 510 52.24 -50.59 -0.39
C GLU A 510 51.45 -49.35 -0.88
N GLU A 511 51.95 -48.61 -1.86
CA GLU A 511 51.20 -47.55 -2.54
C GLU A 511 50.04 -48.11 -3.37
N ASN A 512 50.27 -49.17 -4.16
CA ASN A 512 49.21 -49.86 -4.90
C ASN A 512 48.12 -50.40 -3.96
N LYS A 513 48.50 -50.98 -2.82
CA LYS A 513 47.59 -51.41 -1.75
C LYS A 513 46.80 -50.25 -1.12
N LYS A 514 47.40 -49.07 -0.93
CA LYS A 514 46.70 -47.85 -0.49
C LYS A 514 45.72 -47.35 -1.55
N LEU A 515 46.11 -47.33 -2.82
CA LEU A 515 45.25 -46.96 -3.95
C LEU A 515 44.08 -47.93 -4.09
N GLN A 516 44.30 -49.24 -3.95
CA GLN A 516 43.24 -50.26 -3.96
C GLN A 516 42.23 -50.04 -2.82
N ASN A 517 42.70 -49.76 -1.60
CA ASN A 517 41.82 -49.41 -0.48
C ASN A 517 41.06 -48.09 -0.71
N SER A 518 41.72 -47.07 -1.29
CA SER A 518 41.09 -45.79 -1.62
C SER A 518 40.00 -45.95 -2.68
N LEU A 519 40.26 -46.73 -3.72
CA LEU A 519 39.33 -47.02 -4.81
C LEU A 519 38.15 -47.88 -4.31
N GLN A 520 38.39 -48.84 -3.42
CA GLN A 520 37.32 -49.61 -2.78
C GLN A 520 36.44 -48.71 -1.87
N ASN A 521 37.04 -47.82 -1.08
CA ASN A 521 36.30 -46.86 -0.26
C ASN A 521 35.46 -45.92 -1.13
N GLN A 522 36.07 -45.31 -2.16
CA GLN A 522 35.40 -44.44 -3.12
C GLN A 522 34.22 -45.17 -3.79
N ARG A 523 34.43 -46.41 -4.24
CA ARG A 523 33.38 -47.26 -4.80
C ARG A 523 32.22 -47.47 -3.83
N THR A 524 32.48 -47.83 -2.57
CA THR A 524 31.40 -47.98 -1.57
C THR A 524 30.71 -46.66 -1.22
N SER A 525 31.38 -45.52 -1.40
CA SER A 525 30.76 -44.18 -1.26
C SER A 525 29.84 -43.88 -2.43
N SER A 526 30.26 -44.16 -3.67
CA SER A 526 29.42 -43.99 -4.87
C SER A 526 28.24 -44.96 -4.90
N GLU A 527 28.42 -46.21 -4.45
CA GLU A 527 27.33 -47.19 -4.33
C GLU A 527 26.28 -46.74 -3.29
N LYS A 528 26.70 -46.07 -2.18
CA LYS A 528 25.77 -45.44 -1.23
C LYS A 528 25.06 -44.22 -1.81
N GLN A 529 25.80 -43.29 -2.45
CA GLN A 529 25.21 -42.13 -3.11
C GLN A 529 24.19 -42.55 -4.17
N GLN A 530 24.47 -43.61 -4.93
CA GLN A 530 23.52 -44.17 -5.90
C GLN A 530 22.25 -44.73 -5.25
N GLN A 531 22.35 -45.36 -4.08
CA GLN A 531 21.17 -45.78 -3.29
C GLN A 531 20.40 -44.57 -2.74
N GLU A 532 21.08 -43.55 -2.23
CA GLU A 532 20.46 -42.32 -1.75
C GLU A 532 19.68 -41.61 -2.87
N PHE A 533 20.29 -41.42 -4.05
CA PHE A 533 19.62 -40.90 -5.24
C PHE A 533 18.43 -41.78 -5.68
N GLN A 534 18.53 -43.12 -5.61
CA GLN A 534 17.40 -44.01 -5.89
C GLN A 534 16.24 -43.78 -4.91
N THR A 535 16.50 -43.63 -3.61
CA THR A 535 15.44 -43.35 -2.62
C THR A 535 14.84 -41.94 -2.75
N GLN A 536 15.62 -40.96 -3.22
CA GLN A 536 15.10 -39.63 -3.56
C GLN A 536 14.21 -39.69 -4.81
N HIS A 537 14.62 -40.45 -5.82
CA HIS A 537 13.86 -40.64 -7.05
C HIS A 537 12.53 -41.37 -6.80
N THR A 538 12.47 -42.35 -5.90
CA THR A 538 11.18 -42.97 -5.52
C THR A 538 10.26 -41.99 -4.78
N LYS A 539 10.81 -41.15 -3.89
CA LYS A 539 10.04 -40.10 -3.21
C LYS A 539 9.51 -39.04 -4.18
N LEU A 540 10.27 -38.67 -5.20
CA LEU A 540 9.81 -37.78 -6.28
C LEU A 540 8.61 -38.38 -7.02
N ILE A 541 8.68 -39.67 -7.42
CA ILE A 541 7.55 -40.37 -8.06
C ILE A 541 6.30 -40.42 -7.16
N GLU A 542 6.48 -40.56 -5.84
CA GLU A 542 5.37 -40.54 -4.87
C GLU A 542 4.77 -39.13 -4.72
N LEU A 543 5.60 -38.09 -4.69
CA LEU A 543 5.15 -36.69 -4.68
C LEU A 543 4.44 -36.29 -5.98
N GLU A 544 4.96 -36.72 -7.14
CA GLU A 544 4.32 -36.54 -8.45
C GLU A 544 2.92 -37.18 -8.45
N LYS A 545 2.78 -38.43 -8.00
CA LYS A 545 1.46 -39.10 -7.89
C LYS A 545 0.50 -38.38 -6.95
N ASN A 546 0.99 -37.89 -5.81
CA ASN A 546 0.17 -37.15 -4.84
C ASN A 546 -0.32 -35.82 -5.45
N TYR A 547 0.57 -35.08 -6.12
CA TYR A 547 0.20 -33.89 -6.90
C TYR A 547 -0.85 -34.23 -7.97
N ASP A 548 -0.64 -35.32 -8.70
CA ASP A 548 -1.55 -35.81 -9.73
C ASP A 548 -2.95 -36.19 -9.18
N THR A 549 -3.05 -36.61 -7.92
CA THR A 549 -4.34 -36.80 -7.24
C THR A 549 -4.96 -35.48 -6.79
N THR A 550 -4.18 -34.54 -6.23
CA THR A 550 -4.66 -33.22 -5.83
C THR A 550 -5.15 -32.40 -7.05
N VAL A 551 -4.51 -32.52 -8.21
CA VAL A 551 -4.97 -31.89 -9.46
C VAL A 551 -6.33 -32.44 -9.91
N LYS A 552 -6.53 -33.76 -9.85
CA LYS A 552 -7.82 -34.40 -10.19
C LYS A 552 -8.93 -34.02 -9.21
N GLU A 553 -8.60 -33.91 -7.92
CA GLU A 553 -9.56 -33.45 -6.91
C GLU A 553 -9.91 -31.96 -7.07
N LYS A 554 -8.93 -31.10 -7.37
CA LYS A 554 -9.17 -29.70 -7.76
C LYS A 554 -10.08 -29.58 -8.97
N GLN A 555 -9.86 -30.39 -10.01
CA GLN A 555 -10.74 -30.43 -11.19
C GLN A 555 -12.17 -30.84 -10.80
N ARG A 556 -12.33 -31.87 -9.96
CA ARG A 556 -13.64 -32.31 -9.45
C ARG A 556 -14.37 -31.21 -8.67
N VAL A 557 -13.67 -30.51 -7.79
CA VAL A 557 -14.21 -29.37 -7.03
C VAL A 557 -14.60 -28.22 -7.97
N GLN A 558 -13.79 -27.93 -8.99
CA GLN A 558 -14.09 -26.87 -9.95
C GLN A 558 -15.33 -27.18 -10.81
N SER A 559 -15.49 -28.41 -11.29
CA SER A 559 -16.73 -28.82 -11.99
C SER A 559 -17.97 -28.84 -11.08
N LEU A 560 -17.81 -29.10 -9.78
CA LEU A 560 -18.88 -28.95 -8.78
C LEU A 560 -19.25 -27.48 -8.58
N LEU A 561 -18.26 -26.58 -8.48
CA LEU A 561 -18.47 -25.15 -8.34
C LEU A 561 -19.22 -24.57 -9.55
N GLU A 562 -18.84 -24.95 -10.78
CA GLU A 562 -19.61 -24.60 -11.98
C GLU A 562 -21.05 -25.16 -11.97
N SER A 563 -21.28 -26.33 -11.37
CA SER A 563 -22.63 -26.92 -11.24
C SER A 563 -23.50 -26.21 -10.21
N VAL A 564 -22.89 -25.65 -9.16
CA VAL A 564 -23.56 -24.79 -8.18
C VAL A 564 -23.83 -23.42 -8.82
N GLN A 565 -22.86 -22.83 -9.50
CA GLN A 565 -23.02 -21.50 -10.11
C GLN A 565 -24.12 -21.47 -11.17
N ARG A 566 -24.18 -22.44 -12.10
CA ARG A 566 -25.31 -22.52 -13.07
C ARG A 566 -26.68 -22.60 -12.38
N ARG A 567 -26.77 -23.23 -11.20
CA ARG A 567 -28.01 -23.29 -10.41
C ARG A 567 -28.32 -21.96 -9.71
N ALA A 568 -27.32 -21.21 -9.26
CA ALA A 568 -27.51 -19.84 -8.82
C ALA A 568 -28.02 -18.97 -9.98
N ASP A 569 -27.36 -19.02 -11.14
CA ASP A 569 -27.77 -18.29 -12.35
C ASP A 569 -29.23 -18.62 -12.77
N ASP A 570 -29.67 -19.89 -12.60
CA ASP A 570 -31.05 -20.34 -12.87
C ASP A 570 -32.05 -19.84 -11.80
N LEU A 571 -31.67 -19.85 -10.52
CA LEU A 571 -32.50 -19.35 -9.42
C LEU A 571 -32.66 -17.83 -9.46
N GLU A 572 -31.59 -17.07 -9.74
CA GLU A 572 -31.64 -15.62 -9.95
C GLU A 572 -32.63 -15.25 -11.07
N ARG A 573 -32.60 -15.97 -12.20
CA ARG A 573 -33.59 -15.81 -13.29
C ARG A 573 -35.01 -16.18 -12.88
N SER A 574 -35.19 -17.17 -12.00
CA SER A 574 -36.52 -17.52 -11.47
C SER A 574 -37.05 -16.47 -10.49
N LEU A 575 -36.17 -15.90 -9.66
CA LEU A 575 -36.50 -14.84 -8.70
C LEU A 575 -36.82 -13.52 -9.41
N GLU A 576 -36.08 -13.16 -10.46
CA GLU A 576 -36.37 -12.00 -11.30
C GLU A 576 -37.77 -12.11 -11.97
N LEU A 577 -38.11 -13.29 -12.50
CA LEU A 577 -39.45 -13.55 -13.05
C LEU A 577 -40.56 -13.53 -11.97
N ALA A 578 -40.26 -13.96 -10.75
CA ALA A 578 -41.18 -13.86 -9.62
C ALA A 578 -41.40 -12.39 -9.21
N ASN A 579 -40.33 -11.59 -9.12
CA ASN A 579 -40.38 -10.16 -8.79
C ASN A 579 -41.19 -9.36 -9.82
N GLN A 580 -40.98 -9.60 -11.12
CA GLN A 580 -41.78 -8.98 -12.18
C GLN A 580 -43.27 -9.29 -12.01
N LYS A 581 -43.61 -10.53 -11.65
CA LYS A 581 -44.99 -10.96 -11.40
C LYS A 581 -45.58 -10.42 -10.10
N ILE A 582 -44.77 -10.21 -9.07
CA ILE A 582 -45.16 -9.51 -7.84
C ILE A 582 -45.49 -8.04 -8.16
N GLU A 583 -44.73 -7.39 -9.04
CA GLU A 583 -45.01 -6.01 -9.45
C GLU A 583 -46.29 -5.90 -10.32
N GLU A 584 -46.52 -6.86 -11.22
CA GLU A 584 -47.82 -7.00 -11.91
C GLU A 584 -48.99 -7.13 -10.91
N LEU A 585 -48.81 -7.95 -9.86
CA LEU A 585 -49.82 -8.14 -8.81
C LEU A 585 -50.04 -6.88 -7.97
N LYS A 586 -49.01 -6.11 -7.63
CA LYS A 586 -49.17 -4.78 -6.98
C LYS A 586 -49.92 -3.79 -7.84
N ILE A 587 -49.69 -3.79 -9.17
CA ILE A 587 -50.45 -2.94 -10.09
C ILE A 587 -51.93 -3.35 -10.08
N ILE A 588 -52.23 -4.65 -10.08
CA ILE A 588 -53.59 -5.17 -9.95
C ILE A 588 -54.21 -4.82 -8.59
N GLU A 589 -53.47 -4.95 -7.49
CA GLU A 589 -53.92 -4.59 -6.14
C GLU A 589 -54.27 -3.10 -6.04
N ASN A 590 -53.41 -2.21 -6.54
CA ASN A 590 -53.68 -0.78 -6.59
C ASN A 590 -54.93 -0.45 -7.41
N ASN A 591 -55.13 -1.11 -8.56
CA ASN A 591 -56.35 -0.96 -9.36
C ASN A 591 -57.60 -1.47 -8.61
N VAL A 592 -57.51 -2.59 -7.89
CA VAL A 592 -58.60 -3.12 -7.05
C VAL A 592 -58.91 -2.17 -5.90
N ASN A 593 -57.91 -1.59 -5.25
CA ASN A 593 -58.09 -0.60 -4.19
C ASN A 593 -58.72 0.70 -4.72
N GLU A 594 -58.34 1.16 -5.91
CA GLU A 594 -58.98 2.31 -6.56
C GLU A 594 -60.45 2.00 -6.93
N ILE A 595 -60.74 0.81 -7.43
CA ILE A 595 -62.11 0.35 -7.72
C ILE A 595 -62.95 0.25 -6.43
N ASN A 596 -62.40 -0.35 -5.36
CA ASN A 596 -63.07 -0.44 -4.06
C ASN A 596 -63.38 0.94 -3.49
N SER A 597 -62.47 1.91 -3.63
CA SER A 597 -62.73 3.30 -3.25
C SER A 597 -63.93 3.87 -4.01
N LYS A 598 -64.01 3.65 -5.34
CA LYS A 598 -65.13 4.09 -6.19
C LYS A 598 -66.44 3.37 -5.86
N CYS A 599 -66.39 2.10 -5.45
CA CYS A 599 -67.56 1.35 -4.98
C CYS A 599 -68.11 1.95 -3.68
N LEU A 600 -67.28 2.17 -2.65
CA LEU A 600 -67.68 2.84 -1.41
C LEU A 600 -68.24 4.25 -1.67
N ASP A 601 -67.62 4.98 -2.60
CA ASP A 601 -68.07 6.31 -3.01
C ASP A 601 -69.45 6.27 -3.68
N LEU A 602 -69.73 5.24 -4.49
CA LEU A 602 -71.04 5.00 -5.13
C LEU A 602 -72.09 4.49 -4.13
N GLU A 603 -71.73 3.62 -3.20
CA GLU A 603 -72.61 3.15 -2.11
C GLU A 603 -73.04 4.32 -1.21
N SER A 604 -72.12 5.23 -0.86
CA SER A 604 -72.45 6.43 -0.09
C SER A 604 -73.46 7.33 -0.81
N LYS A 605 -73.31 7.48 -2.14
CA LYS A 605 -74.21 8.26 -3.01
C LYS A 605 -75.57 7.57 -3.17
N LEU A 606 -75.58 6.26 -3.35
CA LEU A 606 -76.81 5.45 -3.41
C LEU A 606 -77.59 5.59 -2.08
N ALA A 607 -76.90 5.47 -0.94
CA ALA A 607 -77.49 5.69 0.38
C ALA A 607 -77.97 7.13 0.62
N THR A 608 -77.40 8.17 -0.03
CA THR A 608 -78.00 9.52 -0.04
C THR A 608 -79.29 9.58 -0.86
N VAL A 609 -79.27 9.02 -2.08
CA VAL A 609 -80.43 9.01 -2.99
C VAL A 609 -81.59 8.19 -2.41
N GLU A 610 -81.32 7.11 -1.69
CA GLU A 610 -82.36 6.34 -0.99
C GLU A 610 -83.02 7.12 0.15
N ARG A 611 -82.24 7.88 0.93
CA ARG A 611 -82.78 8.78 1.95
C ARG A 611 -83.61 9.90 1.35
N GLU A 612 -83.18 10.48 0.23
CA GLU A 612 -83.95 11.48 -0.52
C GLU A 612 -85.24 10.91 -1.11
N LYS A 613 -85.19 9.72 -1.72
CA LYS A 613 -86.38 8.95 -2.15
C LYS A 613 -87.37 8.77 -1.01
N ASP A 614 -86.91 8.39 0.17
CA ASP A 614 -87.80 8.14 1.31
C ASP A 614 -88.38 9.42 1.91
N ILE A 615 -87.67 10.56 1.81
CA ILE A 615 -88.22 11.88 2.14
C ILE A 615 -89.31 12.25 1.12
N ALA A 616 -89.01 12.12 -0.19
CA ALA A 616 -89.96 12.41 -1.26
C ALA A 616 -91.22 11.54 -1.18
N LEU A 617 -91.11 10.25 -0.84
CA LEU A 617 -92.26 9.36 -0.61
C LEU A 617 -93.12 9.81 0.58
N ARG A 618 -92.50 10.26 1.69
CA ARG A 618 -93.21 10.84 2.84
C ARG A 618 -93.92 12.15 2.50
N ASP A 619 -93.31 13.00 1.67
CA ASP A 619 -93.93 14.23 1.19
C ASP A 619 -95.10 13.93 0.23
N VAL A 620 -94.93 13.01 -0.72
CA VAL A 620 -96.01 12.54 -1.62
C VAL A 620 -97.19 11.96 -0.82
N HIS A 621 -96.93 11.21 0.25
CA HIS A 621 -98.01 10.70 1.12
C HIS A 621 -98.75 11.85 1.82
N ARG A 622 -98.03 12.83 2.38
CA ARG A 622 -98.61 14.04 3.00
C ARG A 622 -99.44 14.86 2.00
N TYR A 623 -98.99 14.97 0.76
CA TYR A 623 -99.76 15.64 -0.30
C TYR A 623 -101.02 14.85 -0.68
N ARG A 624 -100.97 13.52 -0.76
CA ARG A 624 -102.17 12.68 -0.97
C ARG A 624 -103.21 12.85 0.15
N GLU A 625 -102.80 12.76 1.42
CA GLU A 625 -103.68 13.06 2.55
C GLU A 625 -104.30 14.46 2.46
N THR A 626 -103.54 15.43 1.98
CA THR A 626 -104.00 16.82 1.85
C THR A 626 -105.02 16.97 0.73
N ILE A 627 -104.85 16.25 -0.38
CA ILE A 627 -105.81 16.18 -1.49
C ILE A 627 -107.09 15.49 -1.03
N GLU A 628 -107.01 14.31 -0.40
CA GLU A 628 -108.16 13.57 0.11
C GLU A 628 -109.01 14.40 1.11
N LYS A 629 -108.35 15.16 2.00
CA LYS A 629 -109.02 16.12 2.91
C LYS A 629 -109.65 17.32 2.18
N LYS A 630 -109.21 17.64 0.96
CA LYS A 630 -109.83 18.68 0.10
C LYS A 630 -110.97 18.12 -0.74
N ASP A 631 -110.87 16.87 -1.21
CA ASP A 631 -111.92 16.20 -1.96
C ASP A 631 -113.16 15.99 -1.08
N VAL A 632 -113.00 15.49 0.16
CA VAL A 632 -114.09 15.40 1.15
C VAL A 632 -114.69 16.78 1.48
N ALA A 633 -113.89 17.84 1.47
CA ALA A 633 -114.39 19.21 1.66
C ALA A 633 -115.17 19.72 0.42
N LEU A 634 -114.78 19.33 -0.79
CA LEU A 634 -115.52 19.62 -2.03
C LEU A 634 -116.83 18.83 -2.09
N ASP A 635 -116.84 17.56 -1.69
CA ASP A 635 -118.06 16.75 -1.62
C ASP A 635 -119.07 17.35 -0.64
N THR A 636 -118.64 17.71 0.57
CA THR A 636 -119.53 18.34 1.56
C THR A 636 -120.04 19.71 1.10
N ALA A 637 -119.23 20.51 0.41
CA ALA A 637 -119.69 21.75 -0.22
C ALA A 637 -120.69 21.49 -1.36
N THR A 638 -120.44 20.49 -2.21
CA THR A 638 -121.31 20.13 -3.35
C THR A 638 -122.67 19.61 -2.88
N ASN A 639 -122.71 18.73 -1.86
CA ASN A 639 -123.95 18.29 -1.22
C ASN A 639 -124.73 19.47 -0.61
N SER A 640 -124.04 20.44 0.00
CA SER A 640 -124.67 21.66 0.53
C SER A 640 -125.28 22.53 -0.58
N ILE A 641 -124.60 22.65 -1.72
CA ILE A 641 -125.11 23.35 -2.91
C ILE A 641 -126.36 22.63 -3.46
N GLU A 642 -126.32 21.31 -3.65
CA GLU A 642 -127.49 20.55 -4.17
C GLU A 642 -128.72 20.67 -3.23
N VAL A 643 -128.51 20.71 -1.91
CA VAL A 643 -129.58 20.96 -0.93
C VAL A 643 -130.13 22.39 -1.03
N LEU A 644 -129.27 23.38 -1.29
CA LEU A 644 -129.70 24.77 -1.50
C LEU A 644 -130.44 24.93 -2.84
N GLU A 645 -130.00 24.28 -3.92
CA GLU A 645 -130.68 24.28 -5.23
C GLU A 645 -132.07 23.62 -5.15
N LYS A 646 -132.21 22.50 -4.43
CA LYS A 646 -133.51 21.89 -4.12
C LYS A 646 -134.42 22.82 -3.31
N LYS A 647 -133.85 23.67 -2.46
CA LYS A 647 -134.62 24.67 -1.69
C LYS A 647 -134.99 25.90 -2.51
N VAL A 648 -134.13 26.33 -3.45
CA VAL A 648 -134.45 27.40 -4.40
C VAL A 648 -135.59 26.96 -5.33
N THR A 649 -135.50 25.77 -5.92
CA THR A 649 -136.56 25.24 -6.80
C THR A 649 -137.89 25.02 -6.08
N GLN A 650 -137.88 24.64 -4.79
CA GLN A 650 -139.08 24.65 -3.95
C GLN A 650 -139.68 26.06 -3.79
N LEU A 651 -138.87 27.07 -3.50
CA LEU A 651 -139.33 28.46 -3.37
C LEU A 651 -139.81 29.06 -4.70
N GLU A 652 -139.20 28.68 -5.83
CA GLU A 652 -139.67 29.02 -7.18
C GLU A 652 -141.05 28.41 -7.47
N GLN A 653 -141.30 27.17 -7.00
CA GLN A 653 -142.60 26.52 -7.13
C GLN A 653 -143.67 27.13 -6.21
N GLU A 654 -143.34 27.44 -4.94
CA GLU A 654 -144.23 28.20 -4.03
C GLU A 654 -144.57 29.59 -4.60
N LEU A 655 -143.60 30.26 -5.24
CA LEU A 655 -143.82 31.52 -5.93
C LEU A 655 -144.71 31.35 -7.17
N HIS A 656 -144.53 30.29 -7.95
CA HIS A 656 -145.39 29.98 -9.10
C HIS A 656 -146.83 29.72 -8.68
N ASP A 657 -147.05 28.92 -7.63
CA ASP A 657 -148.38 28.65 -7.08
C ASP A 657 -149.03 29.94 -6.52
N SER A 658 -148.23 30.83 -5.91
CA SER A 658 -148.69 32.15 -5.49
C SER A 658 -149.11 33.03 -6.69
N VAL A 659 -148.36 33.01 -7.80
CA VAL A 659 -148.68 33.75 -9.02
C VAL A 659 -149.92 33.20 -9.73
N THR A 660 -150.14 31.89 -9.75
CA THR A 660 -151.37 31.30 -10.31
C THR A 660 -152.59 31.61 -9.44
N GLN A 661 -152.45 31.64 -8.10
CA GLN A 661 -153.50 32.13 -7.20
C GLN A 661 -153.85 33.60 -7.44
N ILE A 662 -152.85 34.49 -7.57
CA ILE A 662 -153.06 35.91 -7.91
C ILE A 662 -153.79 36.04 -9.26
N SER A 663 -153.37 35.27 -10.27
CA SER A 663 -154.01 35.27 -11.59
C SER A 663 -155.48 34.85 -11.51
N ARG A 664 -155.79 33.81 -10.71
CA ARG A 664 -157.15 33.34 -10.48
C ARG A 664 -158.02 34.35 -9.72
N LEU A 665 -157.44 35.10 -8.79
CA LEU A 665 -158.13 36.20 -8.10
C LEU A 665 -158.45 37.36 -9.05
N GLN A 666 -157.54 37.71 -9.97
CA GLN A 666 -157.81 38.72 -11.01
C GLN A 666 -158.90 38.28 -12.00
N GLU A 667 -159.00 36.97 -12.29
CA GLU A 667 -160.09 36.39 -13.09
C GLU A 667 -161.45 36.57 -12.41
N ILE A 668 -161.52 36.26 -11.12
CA ILE A 668 -162.71 36.47 -10.28
C ILE A 668 -163.05 37.98 -10.23
N GLU A 669 -162.06 38.85 -10.02
CA GLU A 669 -162.27 40.31 -9.97
C GLU A 669 -162.82 40.87 -11.29
N ARG A 670 -162.38 40.35 -12.44
CA ARG A 670 -162.94 40.69 -13.76
C ARG A 670 -164.39 40.22 -13.87
N SER A 671 -164.69 38.95 -13.55
CA SER A 671 -166.07 38.45 -13.59
C SER A 671 -167.04 39.22 -12.68
N SER A 672 -166.57 39.69 -11.50
CA SER A 672 -167.38 40.53 -10.61
C SER A 672 -167.75 41.86 -11.27
N LYS A 673 -166.77 42.53 -11.90
CA LYS A 673 -166.99 43.82 -12.60
C LYS A 673 -167.91 43.66 -13.82
N GLU A 674 -167.85 42.53 -14.52
CA GLU A 674 -168.79 42.21 -15.59
C GLU A 674 -170.21 42.04 -15.05
N LEU A 675 -170.40 41.32 -13.94
CA LEU A 675 -171.70 41.18 -13.26
C LEU A 675 -172.24 42.51 -12.74
N ASP A 676 -171.40 43.36 -12.15
CA ASP A 676 -171.78 44.71 -11.71
C ASP A 676 -172.22 45.59 -12.89
N SER A 677 -171.54 45.49 -14.04
CA SER A 677 -171.93 46.20 -15.26
C SER A 677 -173.28 45.70 -15.81
N ARG A 678 -173.53 44.38 -15.73
CA ARG A 678 -174.81 43.78 -16.13
C ARG A 678 -175.94 44.26 -15.23
N ALA A 679 -175.73 44.23 -13.92
CA ALA A 679 -176.67 44.72 -12.92
C ALA A 679 -176.90 46.24 -12.99
N ALA A 680 -176.09 47.00 -13.72
CA ALA A 680 -176.35 48.42 -14.04
C ALA A 680 -177.28 48.57 -15.26
N ILE A 681 -177.00 47.84 -16.35
CA ILE A 681 -177.85 47.82 -17.57
C ILE A 681 -179.26 47.31 -17.24
N ASP A 682 -179.36 46.28 -16.40
CA ASP A 682 -180.64 45.71 -15.98
C ASP A 682 -181.45 46.68 -15.06
N ARG A 683 -180.82 47.70 -14.46
CA ARG A 683 -181.51 48.80 -13.75
C ARG A 683 -182.01 49.87 -14.70
N GLU A 684 -181.17 50.31 -15.63
CA GLU A 684 -181.52 51.37 -16.61
C GLU A 684 -182.70 50.94 -17.51
N THR A 685 -182.72 49.67 -17.92
CA THR A 685 -183.85 49.10 -18.68
C THR A 685 -185.16 49.02 -17.88
N LEU A 686 -185.10 48.83 -16.56
CA LEU A 686 -186.29 48.83 -15.70
C LEU A 686 -186.89 50.24 -15.52
N GLU A 687 -186.08 51.30 -15.40
CA GLU A 687 -186.59 52.68 -15.36
C GLU A 687 -187.33 53.06 -16.66
N ILE A 688 -186.77 52.67 -17.82
CA ILE A 688 -187.39 52.91 -19.13
C ILE A 688 -188.77 52.23 -19.21
N LEU A 689 -188.88 50.95 -18.81
CA LEU A 689 -190.13 50.20 -18.79
C LEU A 689 -191.16 50.74 -17.78
N GLN A 690 -190.71 51.32 -16.68
CA GLN A 690 -191.60 51.94 -15.69
C GLN A 690 -192.22 53.24 -16.23
N SER A 691 -191.51 53.98 -17.10
CA SER A 691 -192.02 55.20 -17.74
C SER A 691 -193.12 54.93 -18.79
N SER A 692 -192.98 53.89 -19.61
CA SER A 692 -193.92 53.58 -20.70
C SER A 692 -195.26 53.04 -20.19
N LEU A 693 -195.23 52.23 -19.13
CA LEU A 693 -196.44 51.66 -18.51
C LEU A 693 -197.39 52.74 -17.95
N ILE A 694 -196.84 53.87 -17.50
CA ILE A 694 -197.63 55.02 -17.01
C ILE A 694 -198.36 55.73 -18.15
N ALA A 695 -197.77 55.77 -19.36
CA ALA A 695 -198.38 56.42 -20.53
C ALA A 695 -199.60 55.64 -21.07
N GLU A 696 -199.51 54.31 -21.22
CA GLU A 696 -200.63 53.50 -21.70
C GLU A 696 -201.85 53.52 -20.75
N LYS A 697 -201.59 53.53 -19.43
CA LYS A 697 -202.64 53.54 -18.40
C LYS A 697 -203.50 54.81 -18.43
N LEU A 698 -202.96 55.92 -18.92
CA LEU A 698 -203.66 57.19 -19.05
C LEU A 698 -204.49 57.25 -20.36
N ASN A 699 -203.97 56.68 -21.45
CA ASN A 699 -204.63 56.62 -22.75
C ASN A 699 -205.86 55.67 -22.73
N THR A 700 -205.74 54.52 -22.05
CA THR A 700 -206.81 53.51 -21.96
C THR A 700 -208.05 54.01 -21.21
N GLN A 701 -207.92 54.89 -20.20
CA GLN A 701 -209.08 55.43 -19.47
C GLN A 701 -209.96 56.38 -20.30
N GLN A 702 -209.44 57.01 -21.36
CA GLN A 702 -210.22 57.94 -22.17
C GLN A 702 -211.13 57.25 -23.21
N MET A 703 -210.82 56.01 -23.61
CA MET A 703 -211.62 55.25 -24.58
C MET A 703 -212.93 54.68 -24.02
N TYR A 704 -212.93 54.25 -22.74
CA TYR A 704 -214.14 53.70 -22.11
C TYR A 704 -215.31 54.71 -22.03
N ALA A 705 -215.01 56.00 -21.85
CA ALA A 705 -216.02 57.06 -21.70
C ALA A 705 -216.81 57.41 -22.99
N ILE A 706 -216.38 56.90 -24.16
CA ILE A 706 -217.06 57.14 -25.45
C ILE A 706 -217.95 55.95 -25.84
N LEU A 707 -217.54 54.72 -25.49
CA LEU A 707 -218.30 53.50 -25.76
C LEU A 707 -219.62 53.40 -24.98
N GLU A 708 -219.69 54.01 -23.79
CA GLU A 708 -220.91 54.08 -22.97
C GLU A 708 -222.07 54.85 -23.64
N LYS A 709 -221.79 55.65 -24.68
CA LYS A 709 -222.82 56.46 -25.39
C LYS A 709 -223.45 55.81 -26.63
N LEU A 710 -223.03 54.61 -27.05
CA LEU A 710 -223.61 53.93 -28.23
C LEU A 710 -224.01 52.45 -28.03
N GLY A 711 -223.90 51.91 -26.81
CA GLY A 711 -224.80 50.84 -26.34
C GLY A 711 -224.81 49.51 -27.10
N LEU A 712 -223.63 48.96 -27.45
CA LEU A 712 -223.50 47.62 -28.03
C LEU A 712 -222.50 46.76 -27.24
N SER A 713 -223.00 45.72 -26.58
CA SER A 713 -222.20 44.64 -25.98
C SER A 713 -222.24 43.41 -26.90
N SER A 714 -221.10 42.97 -27.42
CA SER A 714 -221.05 41.83 -28.34
C SER A 714 -220.09 40.74 -27.87
N GLU A 715 -220.63 39.83 -27.06
CA GLU A 715 -220.28 38.42 -27.24
C GLU A 715 -220.70 37.97 -28.66
N ILE A 716 -220.26 36.78 -29.09
CA ILE A 716 -220.74 36.10 -30.31
C ILE A 716 -220.50 36.83 -31.66
N LEU A 717 -219.29 37.39 -31.86
CA LEU A 717 -218.65 37.33 -33.19
C LEU A 717 -217.29 36.61 -33.02
N LEU A 718 -217.24 35.31 -33.34
CA LEU A 718 -216.85 34.72 -34.64
C LEU A 718 -215.31 34.59 -34.78
N SER A 719 -214.72 33.44 -35.09
CA SER A 719 -215.35 32.16 -35.49
C SER A 719 -214.41 30.92 -35.46
N LEU A 720 -214.86 29.85 -34.78
CA LEU A 720 -214.43 28.43 -34.91
C LEU A 720 -212.95 28.10 -34.57
N SER A 721 -212.57 26.85 -34.25
CA SER A 721 -213.30 25.62 -33.84
C SER A 721 -212.58 25.00 -32.64
N PHE A 722 -213.18 24.28 -31.69
CA PHE A 722 -214.19 23.20 -31.74
C PHE A 722 -213.64 21.85 -32.20
N ASP A 723 -212.64 21.35 -31.47
CA ASP A 723 -212.91 20.24 -30.54
C ASP A 723 -212.12 20.51 -29.24
N ASN A 724 -212.52 20.07 -28.05
CA ASN A 724 -212.82 18.69 -27.66
C ASN A 724 -211.73 17.67 -28.01
N ILE A 725 -210.48 18.12 -28.11
CA ILE A 725 -209.39 17.41 -27.43
C ILE A 725 -209.35 18.04 -26.03
N ILE A 726 -210.26 17.65 -25.12
CA ILE A 726 -210.35 16.30 -24.54
C ILE A 726 -208.97 15.83 -24.08
N LYS A 727 -208.56 16.05 -22.83
CA LYS A 727 -209.07 16.97 -21.78
C LYS A 727 -207.96 17.05 -20.70
N LYS A 728 -207.98 17.96 -19.72
CA LYS A 728 -208.52 17.71 -18.37
C LYS A 728 -208.44 16.22 -17.97
N ILE A 729 -207.58 15.82 -17.01
CA ILE A 729 -207.54 14.45 -16.41
C ILE A 729 -207.10 13.38 -17.44
N ALA A 730 -205.82 13.03 -17.55
CA ALA A 730 -205.11 12.09 -16.66
C ALA A 730 -203.61 12.04 -17.07
N GLN A 731 -202.64 11.67 -16.22
CA GLN A 731 -202.67 11.25 -14.81
C GLN A 731 -201.34 11.64 -14.13
N ILE A 732 -201.42 12.10 -12.88
CA ILE A 732 -200.27 12.24 -11.96
C ILE A 732 -200.29 10.97 -11.07
N PRO A 733 -199.11 10.43 -10.71
CA PRO A 733 -198.79 10.35 -9.27
C PRO A 733 -197.35 10.74 -8.96
N GLU A 734 -197.20 11.66 -8.01
CA GLU A 734 -196.02 11.75 -7.14
C GLU A 734 -196.23 10.83 -5.92
N ILE A 735 -195.16 10.59 -5.14
CA ILE A 735 -195.16 10.05 -3.76
C ILE A 735 -195.35 8.51 -3.62
N VAL A 736 -194.77 7.96 -2.55
CA VAL A 736 -194.57 6.52 -2.19
C VAL A 736 -193.43 5.86 -2.99
N ASP A 737 -192.26 5.54 -2.42
CA ASP A 737 -191.77 5.57 -1.02
C ASP A 737 -190.56 6.52 -0.85
N TYR A 738 -190.59 7.47 0.09
CA TYR A 738 -190.24 7.34 1.52
C TYR A 738 -188.74 7.26 1.87
N ILE A 739 -188.05 8.38 1.64
CA ILE A 739 -187.34 9.17 2.69
C ILE A 739 -187.14 8.45 4.05
N LYS A 740 -185.89 8.12 4.44
CA LYS A 740 -185.15 8.83 5.52
C LYS A 740 -183.68 8.39 5.78
N ASN A 741 -182.82 9.41 5.92
CA ASN A 741 -181.78 9.64 6.96
C ASN A 741 -180.59 8.68 7.24
N THR A 742 -179.38 9.24 7.03
CA THR A 742 -178.22 9.41 7.97
C THR A 742 -177.77 8.27 8.91
N ASP A 743 -176.45 8.02 8.97
CA ASP A 743 -175.59 8.56 10.06
C ASP A 743 -174.08 8.59 9.72
N ASN A 744 -173.22 8.82 10.73
CA ASN A 744 -171.86 9.41 10.64
C ASN A 744 -170.62 8.47 10.78
N PHE A 745 -169.47 9.01 10.35
CA PHE A 745 -168.11 8.95 10.95
C PHE A 745 -167.08 7.82 10.64
N CYS A 746 -165.80 8.27 10.66
CA CYS A 746 -164.54 7.57 10.98
C CYS A 746 -163.68 6.81 9.91
N TYR A 747 -162.65 7.52 9.42
CA TYR A 747 -161.22 7.16 9.28
C TYR A 747 -160.69 5.85 8.63
N TYR A 748 -159.63 6.06 7.82
CA TYR A 748 -158.56 5.15 7.36
C TYR A 748 -158.92 3.86 6.61
N GLU A 749 -158.40 3.73 5.39
CA GLU A 749 -157.91 2.43 4.90
C GLU A 749 -156.79 2.58 3.86
N ASN A 750 -155.90 1.58 3.78
CA ASN A 750 -154.83 1.46 2.77
C ASN A 750 -155.26 0.46 1.69
N SER A 751 -154.93 0.72 0.43
CA SER A 751 -155.35 -0.12 -0.69
C SER A 751 -154.37 -1.26 -1.01
N VAL A 752 -154.84 -2.49 -0.80
CA VAL A 752 -154.48 -3.69 -1.58
C VAL A 752 -155.77 -4.14 -2.30
N PRO A 753 -155.68 -4.74 -3.50
CA PRO A 753 -156.57 -5.89 -3.73
C PRO A 753 -155.91 -7.03 -4.53
N GLU A 754 -156.18 -8.26 -4.09
CA GLU A 754 -156.21 -9.45 -4.94
C GLU A 754 -157.63 -10.01 -4.95
N THR A 755 -158.08 -10.54 -6.09
CA THR A 755 -159.37 -11.25 -6.25
C THR A 755 -159.17 -12.38 -7.27
N THR A 756 -159.14 -13.66 -6.90
CA THR A 756 -160.30 -14.54 -6.59
C THR A 756 -161.30 -14.74 -7.74
N ASN A 757 -161.49 -15.97 -8.21
CA ASN A 757 -162.70 -16.76 -7.92
C ASN A 757 -162.63 -18.21 -8.46
N SER A 758 -163.63 -19.02 -8.09
CA SER A 758 -163.64 -20.49 -8.08
C SER A 758 -164.76 -21.12 -8.94
N GLU A 759 -164.80 -22.46 -8.89
CA GLU A 759 -165.89 -23.38 -9.31
C GLU A 759 -166.20 -23.47 -10.82
N ASP A 760 -166.03 -24.63 -11.48
CA ASP A 760 -166.73 -25.93 -11.36
C ASP A 760 -168.15 -25.97 -11.95
N ASN A 761 -168.43 -27.04 -12.71
CA ASN A 761 -169.64 -27.90 -12.60
C ASN A 761 -169.72 -28.95 -13.73
N ALA A 762 -170.28 -30.13 -13.43
CA ALA A 762 -170.68 -31.15 -14.39
C ALA A 762 -172.07 -31.71 -14.02
N THR A 763 -172.84 -32.22 -14.98
CA THR A 763 -174.30 -32.01 -14.98
C THR A 763 -175.21 -33.24 -14.80
N SER A 764 -176.39 -32.94 -14.23
CA SER A 764 -177.73 -33.51 -14.52
C SER A 764 -178.36 -34.58 -13.61
N ASN A 765 -179.63 -34.30 -13.30
CA ASN A 765 -180.80 -35.19 -13.20
C ASN A 765 -180.87 -36.39 -12.22
N ILE A 766 -181.57 -36.13 -11.11
CA ILE A 766 -182.91 -36.69 -10.80
C ILE A 766 -183.03 -38.24 -10.76
N HIS A 767 -182.89 -38.75 -9.55
CA HIS A 767 -183.95 -39.41 -8.75
C HIS A 767 -184.55 -40.78 -9.16
N SER A 768 -184.55 -41.67 -8.15
CA SER A 768 -185.61 -42.66 -7.83
C SER A 768 -185.46 -44.14 -8.24
N THR A 769 -184.94 -44.92 -7.28
CA THR A 769 -185.61 -46.09 -6.67
C THR A 769 -186.15 -47.22 -7.57
N LEU A 770 -185.34 -48.29 -7.77
CA LEU A 770 -185.76 -49.72 -7.61
C LEU A 770 -184.63 -50.76 -7.88
N LYS A 771 -183.37 -50.48 -7.52
CA LYS A 771 -182.21 -51.36 -7.86
C LYS A 771 -181.23 -51.68 -6.72
N ALA A 772 -181.63 -51.42 -5.48
CA ALA A 772 -180.73 -51.38 -4.30
C ALA A 772 -180.21 -52.74 -3.77
N THR A 773 -180.49 -53.86 -4.45
CA THR A 773 -180.24 -55.23 -3.93
C THR A 773 -179.17 -56.02 -4.68
N VAL A 774 -178.58 -55.49 -5.75
CA VAL A 774 -177.64 -56.23 -6.63
C VAL A 774 -176.18 -55.78 -6.49
N GLU A 775 -175.92 -54.55 -6.03
CA GLU A 775 -174.56 -53.99 -6.02
C GLU A 775 -173.71 -54.37 -4.80
N THR A 776 -174.32 -54.73 -3.67
CA THR A 776 -173.60 -54.99 -2.41
C THR A 776 -172.62 -56.16 -2.55
N LEU A 777 -173.09 -57.28 -3.12
CA LEU A 777 -172.30 -58.51 -3.32
C LEU A 777 -171.16 -58.36 -4.33
N LYS A 778 -171.11 -57.28 -5.13
CA LYS A 778 -170.07 -57.09 -6.15
C LYS A 778 -168.79 -56.45 -5.58
N ARG A 779 -168.94 -55.56 -4.59
CA ARG A 779 -167.83 -54.77 -4.00
C ARG A 779 -166.88 -55.63 -3.15
N GLU A 780 -167.37 -56.72 -2.56
CA GLU A 780 -166.55 -57.62 -1.75
C GLU A 780 -165.54 -58.42 -2.58
N GLN A 781 -165.86 -58.74 -3.84
CA GLN A 781 -164.98 -59.49 -4.75
C GLN A 781 -163.76 -58.67 -5.20
N GLU A 782 -163.92 -57.35 -5.35
CA GLU A 782 -162.88 -56.44 -5.86
C GLU A 782 -161.80 -56.18 -4.79
N HIS A 783 -162.17 -56.09 -3.51
CA HIS A 783 -161.27 -55.82 -2.39
C HIS A 783 -160.22 -56.92 -2.14
N LEU A 784 -160.55 -58.20 -2.38
CA LEU A 784 -159.61 -59.31 -2.16
C LEU A 784 -158.47 -59.33 -3.21
N ASN A 785 -158.78 -59.06 -4.48
CA ASN A 785 -157.77 -58.97 -5.54
C ASN A 785 -156.74 -57.87 -5.27
N MET A 786 -157.19 -56.73 -4.72
CA MET A 786 -156.31 -55.59 -4.43
C MET A 786 -155.22 -55.93 -3.40
N LYS A 787 -155.53 -56.78 -2.40
CA LYS A 787 -154.55 -57.23 -1.41
C LYS A 787 -153.48 -58.15 -1.99
N LEU A 788 -153.84 -59.05 -2.90
CA LEU A 788 -152.89 -59.95 -3.57
C LEU A 788 -151.81 -59.14 -4.33
N ALA A 789 -152.24 -58.14 -5.09
CA ALA A 789 -151.34 -57.25 -5.84
C ALA A 789 -150.35 -56.52 -4.92
N THR A 790 -150.81 -55.98 -3.78
CA THR A 790 -149.91 -55.27 -2.84
C THR A 790 -148.82 -56.16 -2.24
N ALA A 791 -149.09 -57.47 -2.07
CA ALA A 791 -148.09 -58.41 -1.55
C ALA A 791 -146.99 -58.75 -2.58
N GLN A 792 -147.34 -58.86 -3.87
CA GLN A 792 -146.35 -59.08 -4.94
C GLN A 792 -145.39 -57.90 -5.08
N VAL A 793 -145.92 -56.66 -5.12
CA VAL A 793 -145.11 -55.44 -5.21
C VAL A 793 -144.12 -55.32 -4.04
N ALA A 794 -144.53 -55.69 -2.82
CA ALA A 794 -143.63 -55.70 -1.67
C ALA A 794 -142.47 -56.72 -1.83
N SER A 795 -142.73 -57.89 -2.41
CA SER A 795 -141.68 -58.90 -2.68
C SER A 795 -140.69 -58.44 -3.77
N GLU A 796 -141.18 -57.76 -4.81
CA GLU A 796 -140.32 -57.23 -5.88
C GLU A 796 -139.42 -56.09 -5.38
N ASN A 797 -139.97 -55.22 -4.52
CA ASN A 797 -139.20 -54.14 -3.89
C ASN A 797 -138.03 -54.68 -3.05
N LEU A 798 -138.25 -55.70 -2.21
CA LEU A 798 -137.19 -56.32 -1.38
C LEU A 798 -136.11 -57.01 -2.21
N LEU A 799 -136.48 -57.65 -3.34
CA LEU A 799 -135.49 -58.18 -4.29
C LEU A 799 -134.65 -57.06 -4.92
N SER A 800 -135.27 -55.90 -5.21
CA SER A 800 -134.55 -54.72 -5.71
C SER A 800 -133.56 -54.16 -4.69
N GLU A 801 -133.89 -54.17 -3.39
CA GLU A 801 -132.98 -53.69 -2.33
C GLU A 801 -131.82 -54.65 -2.09
N ASN A 802 -132.06 -55.96 -2.10
CA ASN A 802 -131.00 -56.95 -1.95
C ASN A 802 -129.99 -56.86 -3.12
N ALA A 803 -130.47 -56.66 -4.35
CA ALA A 803 -129.61 -56.38 -5.51
C ALA A 803 -128.81 -55.08 -5.35
N LYS A 804 -129.42 -53.98 -4.87
CA LYS A 804 -128.71 -52.71 -4.60
C LYS A 804 -127.62 -52.88 -3.54
N LEU A 805 -127.90 -53.59 -2.44
CA LEU A 805 -126.93 -53.88 -1.38
C LEU A 805 -125.76 -54.72 -1.90
N GLN A 806 -126.02 -55.72 -2.74
CA GLN A 806 -124.95 -56.55 -3.32
C GLN A 806 -124.06 -55.77 -4.31
N VAL A 807 -124.63 -54.80 -5.05
CA VAL A 807 -123.86 -53.82 -5.84
C VAL A 807 -123.05 -52.87 -4.95
N GLN A 808 -123.61 -52.41 -3.82
CA GLN A 808 -122.87 -51.57 -2.87
C GLN A 808 -121.69 -52.33 -2.22
N ILE A 809 -121.88 -53.58 -1.81
CA ILE A 809 -120.81 -54.42 -1.25
C ILE A 809 -119.67 -54.62 -2.26
N THR A 810 -120.00 -54.97 -3.51
CA THR A 810 -118.98 -55.14 -4.58
C THR A 810 -118.30 -53.82 -4.97
N THR A 811 -118.99 -52.69 -4.87
CA THR A 811 -118.42 -51.35 -5.07
C THR A 811 -117.48 -50.95 -3.92
N LEU A 812 -117.86 -51.17 -2.67
CA LEU A 812 -117.00 -50.94 -1.50
C LEU A 812 -115.78 -51.86 -1.50
N GLN A 813 -115.94 -53.11 -1.96
CA GLN A 813 -114.82 -54.05 -2.05
C GLN A 813 -113.84 -53.69 -3.19
N SER A 814 -114.32 -53.17 -4.33
CA SER A 814 -113.42 -52.66 -5.38
C SER A 814 -112.72 -51.35 -4.98
N GLN A 815 -113.42 -50.46 -4.25
CA GLN A 815 -112.80 -49.27 -3.63
C GLN A 815 -111.73 -49.64 -2.60
N SER A 816 -112.01 -50.62 -1.73
CA SER A 816 -111.04 -51.14 -0.74
C SER A 816 -109.81 -51.74 -1.40
N ASN A 817 -109.98 -52.56 -2.43
CA ASN A 817 -108.87 -53.12 -3.21
C ASN A 817 -108.05 -52.04 -3.93
N SER A 818 -108.71 -51.00 -4.46
CA SER A 818 -108.05 -49.85 -5.09
C SER A 818 -107.22 -49.05 -4.07
N LEU A 819 -107.78 -48.78 -2.89
CA LEU A 819 -107.08 -48.08 -1.80
C LEU A 819 -105.89 -48.88 -1.27
N ALA A 820 -106.01 -50.21 -1.16
CA ALA A 820 -104.91 -51.10 -0.79
C ALA A 820 -103.78 -51.09 -1.83
N ALA A 821 -104.12 -51.06 -3.13
CA ALA A 821 -103.13 -50.92 -4.20
C ALA A 821 -102.42 -49.55 -4.14
N GLN A 822 -103.16 -48.46 -3.91
CA GLN A 822 -102.60 -47.11 -3.73
C GLN A 822 -101.68 -47.04 -2.51
N HIS A 823 -102.07 -47.60 -1.36
CA HIS A 823 -101.23 -47.68 -0.16
C HIS A 823 -99.93 -48.46 -0.45
N THR A 824 -100.01 -49.58 -1.16
CA THR A 824 -98.84 -50.39 -1.53
C THR A 824 -97.90 -49.62 -2.47
N ALA A 825 -98.44 -48.89 -3.45
CA ALA A 825 -97.66 -48.05 -4.35
C ALA A 825 -96.97 -46.88 -3.62
N LEU A 826 -97.68 -46.20 -2.70
CA LEU A 826 -97.11 -45.14 -1.87
C LEU A 826 -96.04 -45.67 -0.90
N GLN A 827 -96.21 -46.87 -0.36
CA GLN A 827 -95.23 -47.51 0.50
C GLN A 827 -93.94 -47.87 -0.26
N LEU A 828 -94.06 -48.34 -1.51
CA LEU A 828 -92.91 -48.57 -2.38
C LEU A 828 -92.20 -47.27 -2.78
N ALA A 829 -92.95 -46.23 -3.17
CA ALA A 829 -92.40 -44.92 -3.50
C ALA A 829 -91.67 -44.28 -2.31
N ASN A 830 -92.24 -44.35 -1.09
CA ASN A 830 -91.56 -43.91 0.13
C ASN A 830 -90.28 -44.72 0.40
N SER A 831 -90.28 -46.03 0.14
CA SER A 831 -89.07 -46.86 0.30
C SER A 831 -87.98 -46.48 -0.72
N GLN A 832 -88.35 -46.06 -1.93
CA GLN A 832 -87.41 -45.58 -2.94
C GLN A 832 -86.83 -44.21 -2.55
N LEU A 833 -87.68 -43.26 -2.14
CA LEU A 833 -87.25 -41.94 -1.66
C LEU A 833 -86.36 -42.01 -0.41
N VAL A 834 -86.55 -43.01 0.46
CA VAL A 834 -85.63 -43.27 1.60
C VAL A 834 -84.28 -43.78 1.11
N ALA A 835 -84.25 -44.71 0.14
CA ALA A 835 -83.00 -45.21 -0.43
C ALA A 835 -82.21 -44.12 -1.16
N GLU A 836 -82.88 -43.33 -2.02
CA GLU A 836 -82.29 -42.18 -2.71
C GLU A 836 -81.73 -41.14 -1.71
N LYS A 837 -82.47 -40.87 -0.61
CA LYS A 837 -82.00 -40.00 0.47
C LYS A 837 -80.74 -40.55 1.16
N GLU A 838 -80.67 -41.86 1.42
CA GLU A 838 -79.49 -42.49 2.01
C GLU A 838 -78.28 -42.49 1.07
N GLU A 839 -78.50 -42.62 -0.24
CA GLU A 839 -77.46 -42.53 -1.26
C GLU A 839 -76.92 -41.10 -1.39
N LEU A 840 -77.80 -40.10 -1.49
CA LEU A 840 -77.43 -38.68 -1.49
C LEU A 840 -76.75 -38.24 -0.18
N LEU A 841 -77.10 -38.84 0.97
CA LEU A 841 -76.39 -38.59 2.23
C LEU A 841 -74.98 -39.20 2.24
N LYS A 842 -74.77 -40.38 1.62
CA LYS A 842 -73.44 -40.97 1.44
C LYS A 842 -72.60 -40.13 0.48
N GLU A 843 -73.17 -39.70 -0.65
CA GLU A 843 -72.47 -38.86 -1.62
C GLU A 843 -72.11 -37.49 -1.02
N ARG A 844 -73.02 -36.86 -0.26
CA ARG A 844 -72.69 -35.66 0.51
C ARG A 844 -71.56 -35.91 1.52
N SER A 845 -71.54 -37.07 2.18
CA SER A 845 -70.48 -37.43 3.13
C SER A 845 -69.12 -37.61 2.45
N THR A 846 -69.05 -38.24 1.27
CA THR A 846 -67.79 -38.40 0.53
C THR A 846 -67.32 -37.09 -0.08
N GLN A 847 -68.23 -36.26 -0.62
CA GLN A 847 -67.91 -34.90 -1.07
C GLN A 847 -67.39 -34.02 0.08
N GLN A 848 -68.00 -34.12 1.27
CA GLN A 848 -67.56 -33.37 2.44
C GLN A 848 -66.19 -33.84 2.98
N GLN A 849 -65.91 -35.15 2.93
CA GLN A 849 -64.57 -35.70 3.23
C GLN A 849 -63.52 -35.23 2.21
N ALA A 850 -63.83 -35.28 0.91
CA ALA A 850 -62.94 -34.79 -0.15
C ALA A 850 -62.67 -33.28 -0.01
N HIS A 851 -63.68 -32.49 0.37
CA HIS A 851 -63.49 -31.06 0.66
C HIS A 851 -62.58 -30.83 1.89
N THR A 852 -62.75 -31.58 2.99
CA THR A 852 -61.83 -31.46 4.14
C THR A 852 -60.39 -31.88 3.81
N GLN A 853 -60.20 -32.87 2.93
CA GLN A 853 -58.87 -33.24 2.44
C GLN A 853 -58.27 -32.10 1.59
N LEU A 854 -59.02 -31.57 0.62
CA LEU A 854 -58.57 -30.45 -0.21
C LEU A 854 -58.23 -29.19 0.60
N VAL A 855 -58.93 -28.91 1.71
CA VAL A 855 -58.60 -27.81 2.63
C VAL A 855 -57.30 -28.10 3.39
N HIS A 856 -57.04 -29.33 3.80
CA HIS A 856 -55.77 -29.72 4.42
C HIS A 856 -54.60 -29.65 3.43
N ASP A 857 -54.81 -30.13 2.20
CA ASP A 857 -53.85 -30.06 1.10
C ASP A 857 -53.56 -28.59 0.71
N GLN A 858 -54.57 -27.71 0.75
CA GLN A 858 -54.40 -26.27 0.56
C GLN A 858 -53.57 -25.63 1.68
N ILE A 859 -53.85 -25.94 2.95
CA ILE A 859 -53.12 -25.38 4.10
C ILE A 859 -51.65 -25.83 4.11
N THR A 860 -51.40 -27.11 3.79
CA THR A 860 -50.01 -27.62 3.68
C THR A 860 -49.27 -27.01 2.49
N LEU A 861 -49.94 -26.81 1.34
CA LEU A 861 -49.36 -26.10 0.20
C LEU A 861 -49.09 -24.62 0.51
N GLN A 862 -49.96 -23.95 1.29
CA GLN A 862 -49.73 -22.57 1.76
C GLN A 862 -48.50 -22.50 2.68
N SER A 863 -48.38 -23.41 3.65
CA SER A 863 -47.22 -23.48 4.54
C SER A 863 -45.90 -23.76 3.80
N LEU A 864 -45.92 -24.63 2.78
CA LEU A 864 -44.76 -24.85 1.90
C LEU A 864 -44.44 -23.62 1.05
N HIS A 865 -45.44 -22.88 0.58
CA HIS A 865 -45.23 -21.61 -0.14
C HIS A 865 -44.62 -20.54 0.75
N GLU A 866 -45.07 -20.44 2.00
CA GLU A 866 -44.57 -19.49 3.00
C GLU A 866 -43.13 -19.84 3.43
N GLN A 867 -42.83 -21.12 3.66
CA GLN A 867 -41.46 -21.61 3.88
C GLN A 867 -40.54 -21.28 2.70
N LEU A 868 -40.95 -21.62 1.47
CA LEU A 868 -40.17 -21.34 0.26
C LEU A 868 -39.99 -19.83 0.02
N ASN A 869 -40.99 -19.00 0.34
CA ASN A 869 -40.86 -17.54 0.27
C ASN A 869 -39.83 -17.02 1.28
N ASN A 870 -39.84 -17.54 2.51
CA ASN A 870 -38.84 -17.19 3.53
C ASN A 870 -37.43 -17.68 3.14
N GLU A 871 -37.30 -18.84 2.50
CA GLU A 871 -36.03 -19.30 1.91
C GLU A 871 -35.55 -18.35 0.80
N TYR A 872 -36.42 -17.90 -0.11
CA TYR A 872 -36.06 -16.92 -1.15
C TYR A 872 -35.67 -15.55 -0.58
N GLU A 873 -36.41 -15.04 0.42
CA GLU A 873 -36.06 -13.79 1.11
C GLU A 873 -34.70 -13.90 1.80
N ASN A 874 -34.44 -14.99 2.53
CA ASN A 874 -33.13 -15.23 3.15
C ASN A 874 -32.01 -15.29 2.10
N LEU A 875 -32.22 -16.02 0.99
CA LEU A 875 -31.23 -16.10 -0.10
C LEU A 875 -30.98 -14.74 -0.77
N PHE A 876 -32.00 -13.88 -0.86
CA PHE A 876 -31.89 -12.52 -1.37
C PHE A 876 -31.09 -11.62 -0.43
N HIS A 877 -31.31 -11.73 0.90
CA HIS A 877 -30.53 -11.03 1.91
C HIS A 877 -29.07 -11.49 1.93
N GLU A 878 -28.80 -12.80 1.81
CA GLU A 878 -27.44 -13.35 1.66
C GLU A 878 -26.76 -12.82 0.39
N HIS A 879 -27.46 -12.81 -0.74
CA HIS A 879 -26.94 -12.29 -2.01
C HIS A 879 -26.58 -10.79 -1.89
N ASP A 880 -27.45 -9.95 -1.32
CA ASP A 880 -27.18 -8.51 -1.19
C ASP A 880 -26.08 -8.21 -0.16
N ALA A 881 -25.93 -9.04 0.89
CA ALA A 881 -24.79 -9.00 1.80
C ALA A 881 -23.47 -9.38 1.09
N LEU A 882 -23.44 -10.50 0.35
CA LEU A 882 -22.30 -10.91 -0.47
C LEU A 882 -21.93 -9.85 -1.52
N LYS A 883 -22.93 -9.17 -2.08
CA LYS A 883 -22.79 -8.05 -3.03
C LYS A 883 -22.35 -6.74 -2.36
N SER A 884 -22.52 -6.57 -1.04
CA SER A 884 -21.78 -5.54 -0.29
C SER A 884 -20.32 -5.97 -0.11
N ASN A 885 -20.08 -7.14 0.47
CA ASN A 885 -18.73 -7.65 0.74
C ASN A 885 -17.86 -7.66 -0.53
N LEU A 886 -18.42 -7.99 -1.70
CA LEU A 886 -17.73 -7.95 -2.99
C LEU A 886 -17.48 -6.53 -3.54
N ARG A 887 -18.24 -5.50 -3.12
CA ARG A 887 -17.88 -4.08 -3.35
C ARG A 887 -16.76 -3.66 -2.41
N ASP A 888 -16.83 -4.05 -1.14
CA ASP A 888 -15.89 -3.64 -0.11
C ASP A 888 -14.50 -4.26 -0.32
N VAL A 889 -14.42 -5.55 -0.65
CA VAL A 889 -13.18 -6.23 -1.09
C VAL A 889 -12.64 -5.64 -2.40
N LYS A 890 -13.49 -5.18 -3.34
CA LYS A 890 -13.03 -4.46 -4.55
C LYS A 890 -12.43 -3.09 -4.20
N ASN A 891 -13.00 -2.38 -3.24
CA ASN A 891 -12.47 -1.12 -2.73
C ASN A 891 -11.13 -1.34 -2.00
N GLU A 892 -11.03 -2.37 -1.16
CA GLU A 892 -9.78 -2.75 -0.48
C GLU A 892 -8.69 -3.13 -1.48
N ILE A 893 -8.97 -4.01 -2.45
CA ILE A 893 -8.04 -4.36 -3.55
C ILE A 893 -7.58 -3.13 -4.33
N ARG A 894 -8.44 -2.11 -4.49
CA ARG A 894 -8.07 -0.83 -5.11
C ARG A 894 -7.12 -0.03 -4.21
N MET A 895 -7.47 0.16 -2.93
CA MET A 895 -6.63 0.88 -1.95
C MET A 895 -5.25 0.23 -1.79
N LEU A 896 -5.19 -1.11 -1.76
CA LEU A 896 -3.95 -1.88 -1.71
C LEU A 896 -3.09 -1.70 -2.97
N ARG A 897 -3.69 -1.57 -4.17
CA ARG A 897 -2.94 -1.26 -5.40
C ARG A 897 -2.40 0.17 -5.40
N GLU A 898 -3.20 1.14 -4.98
CA GLU A 898 -2.79 2.54 -4.86
C GLU A 898 -1.65 2.70 -3.84
N SER A 899 -1.74 2.00 -2.69
CA SER A 899 -0.67 1.91 -1.69
C SER A 899 0.59 1.21 -2.23
N TYR A 900 0.44 0.08 -2.93
CA TYR A 900 1.57 -0.69 -3.48
C TYR A 900 2.36 0.09 -4.52
N GLU A 901 1.71 0.77 -5.48
CA GLU A 901 2.43 1.60 -6.45
C GLU A 901 3.07 2.83 -5.78
N GLY A 902 2.46 3.39 -4.72
CA GLY A 902 3.07 4.43 -3.89
C GLY A 902 4.34 3.95 -3.16
N LEU A 903 4.31 2.76 -2.56
CA LEU A 903 5.46 2.11 -1.91
C LEU A 903 6.57 1.78 -2.92
N LYS A 904 6.21 1.31 -4.11
CA LYS A 904 7.11 0.99 -5.23
C LYS A 904 7.81 2.24 -5.79
N GLU A 905 7.10 3.36 -5.92
CA GLU A 905 7.71 4.63 -6.33
C GLU A 905 8.61 5.19 -5.24
N ARG A 906 8.24 5.05 -3.96
CA ARG A 906 9.12 5.35 -2.82
C ARG A 906 10.35 4.43 -2.77
N ASN A 907 10.24 3.18 -3.21
CA ASN A 907 11.39 2.27 -3.32
C ASN A 907 12.33 2.71 -4.46
N ARG A 908 11.79 3.12 -5.62
CA ARG A 908 12.59 3.70 -6.73
C ARG A 908 13.37 4.95 -6.31
N THR A 909 12.75 5.88 -5.58
CA THR A 909 13.45 7.08 -5.10
C THR A 909 14.53 6.72 -4.08
N LEU A 910 14.24 5.84 -3.12
CA LEU A 910 15.24 5.35 -2.15
C LEU A 910 16.40 4.58 -2.81
N LEU A 911 16.16 3.87 -3.92
CA LEU A 911 17.22 3.23 -4.71
C LEU A 911 18.09 4.27 -5.44
N SER A 912 17.49 5.31 -6.02
CA SER A 912 18.24 6.43 -6.63
C SER A 912 19.06 7.21 -5.61
N ASP A 913 18.48 7.49 -4.43
CA ASP A 913 19.18 8.12 -3.31
C ASP A 913 20.36 7.26 -2.83
N LYS A 914 20.14 5.94 -2.68
CA LYS A 914 21.20 4.96 -2.34
C LYS A 914 22.33 4.95 -3.39
N GLU A 915 22.01 4.97 -4.69
CA GLU A 915 23.03 5.08 -5.74
C GLU A 915 23.78 6.42 -5.66
N SER A 916 23.09 7.53 -5.40
CA SER A 916 23.71 8.85 -5.21
C SER A 916 24.68 8.84 -4.01
N LEU A 917 24.29 8.22 -2.89
CA LEU A 917 25.11 8.09 -1.68
C LEU A 917 26.32 7.18 -1.91
N VAL A 918 26.18 6.09 -2.66
CA VAL A 918 27.31 5.23 -3.05
C VAL A 918 28.25 5.93 -4.03
N ASN A 919 27.72 6.73 -4.96
CA ASN A 919 28.52 7.58 -5.84
C ASN A 919 29.29 8.64 -5.03
N ASN A 920 28.63 9.32 -4.09
CA ASN A 920 29.25 10.29 -3.19
C ASN A 920 30.32 9.64 -2.28
N ALA A 921 30.06 8.45 -1.75
CA ALA A 921 31.03 7.68 -0.96
C ALA A 921 32.26 7.28 -1.79
N ARG A 922 32.07 6.85 -3.05
CA ARG A 922 33.18 6.59 -3.99
C ARG A 922 34.00 7.86 -4.26
N SER A 923 33.36 9.00 -4.53
CA SER A 923 34.04 10.29 -4.72
C SER A 923 34.82 10.74 -3.48
N LEU A 924 34.24 10.58 -2.29
CA LEU A 924 34.89 10.92 -1.02
C LEU A 924 36.09 9.99 -0.73
N ASN A 925 35.99 8.70 -1.09
CA ASN A 925 37.09 7.76 -0.96
C ASN A 925 38.22 8.05 -1.97
N ASN A 926 37.88 8.45 -3.20
CA ASN A 926 38.86 8.93 -4.19
C ASN A 926 39.60 10.16 -3.67
N LEU A 927 38.89 11.17 -3.16
CA LEU A 927 39.47 12.37 -2.54
C LEU A 927 40.37 12.03 -1.33
N ARG A 928 39.99 11.05 -0.50
CA ARG A 928 40.85 10.54 0.58
C ARG A 928 42.11 9.84 0.04
N GLY A 929 41.99 9.11 -1.06
CA GLY A 929 43.12 8.49 -1.77
C GLY A 929 44.08 9.52 -2.35
N GLU A 930 43.56 10.57 -3.00
CA GLU A 930 44.33 11.68 -3.55
C GLU A 930 45.01 12.50 -2.44
N HIS A 931 44.28 12.88 -1.39
CA HIS A 931 44.86 13.52 -0.21
C HIS A 931 45.94 12.66 0.47
N SER A 932 45.79 11.33 0.45
CA SER A 932 46.81 10.41 0.97
C SER A 932 48.04 10.33 0.07
N LYS A 933 47.87 10.34 -1.26
CA LYS A 933 48.98 10.43 -2.23
C LYS A 933 49.72 11.75 -2.08
N LEU A 934 49.00 12.89 -2.13
CA LEU A 934 49.54 14.23 -1.90
C LEU A 934 50.33 14.30 -0.60
N LYS A 935 49.77 13.82 0.52
CA LYS A 935 50.47 13.77 1.80
C LYS A 935 51.76 12.92 1.76
N VAL A 936 51.76 11.79 1.06
CA VAL A 936 52.97 10.94 0.91
C VAL A 936 54.01 11.60 -0.01
N ASP A 937 53.59 12.17 -1.14
CA ASP A 937 54.48 12.86 -2.07
C ASP A 937 55.02 14.18 -1.48
N ASP A 938 54.22 14.93 -0.71
CA ASP A 938 54.67 16.10 0.04
C ASP A 938 55.71 15.72 1.10
N PHE A 939 55.50 14.64 1.86
CA PHE A 939 56.53 14.15 2.79
C PHE A 939 57.78 13.65 2.04
N ARG A 940 57.65 13.04 0.85
CA ARG A 940 58.79 12.60 0.03
C ARG A 940 59.55 13.79 -0.58
N ASN A 941 58.84 14.83 -1.02
CA ASN A 941 59.38 16.07 -1.56
C ASN A 941 60.08 16.88 -0.46
N LEU A 942 59.47 16.99 0.72
CA LEU A 942 60.07 17.62 1.89
C LEU A 942 61.31 16.84 2.36
N TYR A 943 61.24 15.50 2.45
CA TYR A 943 62.38 14.67 2.83
C TYR A 943 63.55 14.83 1.84
N THR A 944 63.29 14.73 0.54
CA THR A 944 64.33 14.93 -0.48
C THR A 944 64.86 16.37 -0.53
N ALA A 945 64.03 17.38 -0.24
CA ALA A 945 64.49 18.76 -0.07
C ALA A 945 65.39 18.91 1.18
N THR A 946 65.04 18.29 2.32
CA THR A 946 65.89 18.33 3.52
C THR A 946 67.21 17.58 3.35
N GLU A 947 67.24 16.45 2.63
CA GLU A 947 68.50 15.77 2.35
C GLU A 947 69.36 16.54 1.32
N LYS A 948 68.75 17.19 0.32
CA LYS A 948 69.46 18.15 -0.56
C LYS A 948 70.08 19.29 0.25
N LEU A 949 69.31 19.96 1.11
CA LEU A 949 69.79 21.05 1.96
C LEU A 949 70.91 20.57 2.92
N LYS A 950 70.84 19.32 3.39
CA LYS A 950 71.86 18.66 4.22
C LYS A 950 73.11 18.22 3.43
N ILE A 951 73.01 18.04 2.12
CA ILE A 951 74.17 17.90 1.21
C ILE A 951 74.78 19.28 0.95
N GLU A 952 73.98 20.28 0.60
CA GLU A 952 74.42 21.67 0.39
C GLU A 952 75.11 22.25 1.63
N TYR A 953 74.57 22.03 2.84
CA TYR A 953 75.19 22.42 4.09
C TYR A 953 76.53 21.70 4.35
N ARG A 954 76.65 20.41 3.98
CA ARG A 954 77.93 19.68 4.07
C ARG A 954 78.95 20.26 3.10
N ASN A 955 78.57 20.48 1.84
CA ASN A 955 79.42 21.08 0.81
C ASN A 955 79.90 22.48 1.26
N LEU A 956 78.99 23.33 1.73
CA LEU A 956 79.31 24.66 2.25
C LEU A 956 80.22 24.61 3.48
N GLN A 957 80.08 23.61 4.35
CA GLN A 957 80.97 23.39 5.50
C GLN A 957 82.34 22.85 5.07
N GLU A 958 82.44 22.08 3.97
CA GLU A 958 83.71 21.71 3.35
C GLU A 958 84.38 22.90 2.66
N ASP A 959 83.64 23.74 1.94
CA ASP A 959 84.17 24.94 1.30
C ASP A 959 84.61 25.98 2.33
N TYR A 960 83.90 26.11 3.45
CA TYR A 960 84.39 26.86 4.61
C TYR A 960 85.71 26.29 5.16
N ARG A 961 85.88 24.96 5.22
CA ARG A 961 87.16 24.34 5.62
C ARG A 961 88.26 24.61 4.59
N LYS A 962 87.98 24.50 3.28
CA LYS A 962 88.92 24.83 2.19
C LYS A 962 89.36 26.29 2.29
N ASN A 963 88.42 27.23 2.32
CA ASN A 963 88.69 28.66 2.46
C ASN A 963 89.45 29.00 3.74
N LYS A 964 89.20 28.29 4.86
CA LYS A 964 89.98 28.44 6.10
C LYS A 964 91.41 27.92 5.97
N ILE A 965 91.62 26.79 5.28
CA ILE A 965 92.95 26.27 4.97
C ILE A 965 93.71 27.22 4.03
N GLU A 966 93.04 27.77 3.02
CA GLU A 966 93.64 28.78 2.13
C GLU A 966 93.94 30.09 2.86
N THR A 967 93.05 30.57 3.74
CA THR A 967 93.30 31.74 4.58
C THR A 967 94.52 31.52 5.48
N ASN A 968 94.65 30.35 6.10
CA ASN A 968 95.83 29.98 6.88
C ASN A 968 97.10 29.90 6.02
N ARG A 969 97.01 29.36 4.80
CA ARG A 969 98.12 29.28 3.83
C ARG A 969 98.55 30.66 3.33
N LEU A 970 97.61 31.56 3.07
CA LEU A 970 97.87 32.94 2.69
C LEU A 970 98.46 33.74 3.86
N SER A 971 98.01 33.50 5.09
CA SER A 971 98.58 34.09 6.30
C SER A 971 100.02 33.61 6.57
N LEU A 972 100.28 32.31 6.40
CA LEU A 972 101.64 31.75 6.41
C LEU A 972 102.50 32.40 5.33
N LYS A 973 102.03 32.46 4.08
CA LYS A 973 102.77 33.09 2.98
C LYS A 973 102.99 34.60 3.18
N LEU A 974 102.04 35.31 3.79
CA LEU A 974 102.22 36.71 4.20
C LEU A 974 103.34 36.81 5.25
N THR A 975 103.39 35.90 6.21
CA THR A 975 104.44 35.83 7.24
C THR A 975 105.81 35.48 6.65
N GLU A 976 105.87 34.54 5.68
CA GLU A 976 107.07 34.22 4.91
C GLU A 976 107.59 35.43 4.13
N MET A 977 106.69 36.12 3.40
CA MET A 977 107.02 37.34 2.66
C MET A 977 107.46 38.49 3.59
N GLN A 978 106.87 38.61 4.78
CA GLN A 978 107.28 39.59 5.80
C GLN A 978 108.67 39.29 6.36
N GLY A 979 109.01 38.00 6.54
CA GLY A 979 110.34 37.55 6.92
C GLY A 979 111.38 37.77 5.82
N GLU A 980 111.03 37.51 4.56
CA GLU A 980 111.87 37.88 3.41
C GLU A 980 112.07 39.40 3.34
N LEU A 981 111.04 40.21 3.55
CA LEU A 981 111.15 41.67 3.58
C LEU A 981 112.13 42.12 4.68
N SER A 982 111.93 41.65 5.92
CA SER A 982 112.83 41.96 7.05
C SER A 982 114.29 41.55 6.76
N SER A 983 114.52 40.42 6.10
CA SER A 983 115.87 39.98 5.71
C SER A 983 116.46 40.83 4.56
N ARG A 984 115.62 41.39 3.69
CA ARG A 984 116.05 42.36 2.66
C ARG A 984 116.36 43.71 3.29
N ASP A 985 115.57 44.17 4.25
CA ASP A 985 115.79 45.41 5.01
C ASP A 985 117.08 45.32 5.84
N GLU A 986 117.31 44.22 6.57
CA GLU A 986 118.58 43.94 7.25
C GLU A 986 119.78 43.96 6.27
N ARG A 987 119.58 43.45 5.04
CA ARG A 987 120.63 43.45 4.00
C ARG A 987 120.87 44.85 3.46
N CYS A 988 119.83 45.67 3.28
CA CYS A 988 119.93 47.08 2.92
C CYS A 988 120.67 47.87 4.01
N SER A 989 120.26 47.76 5.28
CA SER A 989 120.95 48.42 6.40
C SER A 989 122.42 47.97 6.54
N ASN A 990 122.73 46.69 6.28
CA ASN A 990 124.11 46.22 6.24
C ASN A 990 124.91 46.80 5.06
N LEU A 991 124.29 46.99 3.89
CA LEU A 991 124.92 47.63 2.73
C LEU A 991 125.11 49.14 2.97
N GLU A 992 124.15 49.84 3.56
CA GLU A 992 124.27 51.22 4.00
C GLU A 992 125.40 51.39 5.02
N LEU A 993 125.50 50.47 5.99
CA LEU A 993 126.57 50.47 6.99
C LEU A 993 127.94 50.17 6.36
N GLN A 994 128.00 49.37 5.28
CA GLN A 994 129.22 49.19 4.47
C GLN A 994 129.54 50.43 3.62
N ILE A 995 128.55 51.07 3.01
CA ILE A 995 128.72 52.33 2.26
C ILE A 995 129.22 53.44 3.19
N ASN A 996 128.66 53.57 4.40
CA ASN A 996 129.13 54.53 5.39
C ASN A 996 130.56 54.22 5.87
N LYS A 997 130.92 52.95 6.05
CA LYS A 997 132.33 52.55 6.31
C LYS A 997 133.27 52.85 5.15
N LEU A 998 132.81 52.69 3.89
CA LEU A 998 133.59 53.09 2.71
C LEU A 998 133.73 54.61 2.63
N ASN A 999 132.67 55.37 2.86
CA ASN A 999 132.69 56.83 2.84
C ASN A 999 133.65 57.38 3.92
N GLN A 1000 133.55 56.90 5.16
CA GLN A 1000 134.51 57.24 6.22
C GLN A 1000 135.96 56.88 5.83
N ARG A 1001 136.18 55.73 5.17
CA ARG A 1001 137.50 55.35 4.67
C ARG A 1001 137.96 56.24 3.52
N CYS A 1002 137.07 56.70 2.65
CA CYS A 1002 137.35 57.66 1.58
C CYS A 1002 137.66 59.05 2.14
N GLU A 1003 136.94 59.52 3.16
CA GLU A 1003 137.23 60.78 3.87
C GLU A 1003 138.59 60.73 4.57
N VAL A 1004 138.89 59.64 5.29
CA VAL A 1004 140.22 59.43 5.91
C VAL A 1004 141.32 59.35 4.85
N LEU A 1005 141.08 58.69 3.71
CA LEU A 1005 142.04 58.64 2.60
C LEU A 1005 142.19 60.00 1.90
N LEU A 1006 141.13 60.79 1.75
CA LEU A 1006 141.22 62.16 1.23
C LEU A 1006 142.02 63.06 2.17
N HIS A 1007 141.76 62.98 3.48
CA HIS A 1007 142.50 63.74 4.48
C HIS A 1007 143.98 63.32 4.51
N MET A 1008 144.26 62.00 4.57
CA MET A 1008 145.61 61.47 4.47
C MET A 1008 146.32 61.86 3.16
N ASN A 1009 145.62 61.84 2.01
CA ASN A 1009 146.21 62.22 0.73
C ASN A 1009 146.48 63.74 0.66
N SER A 1010 145.61 64.58 1.24
CA SER A 1010 145.88 66.02 1.39
C SER A 1010 147.08 66.31 2.31
N GLY A 1011 147.26 65.50 3.36
CA GLY A 1011 148.46 65.48 4.19
C GLY A 1011 149.69 65.11 3.36
N LEU A 1012 149.64 63.97 2.67
CA LEU A 1012 150.73 63.48 1.82
C LEU A 1012 151.05 64.42 0.65
N ASP A 1013 150.12 65.20 0.12
CA ASP A 1013 150.42 66.24 -0.89
C ASP A 1013 151.02 67.51 -0.28
N ASN A 1014 150.73 67.83 0.99
CA ASN A 1014 151.43 68.88 1.73
C ASN A 1014 152.85 68.43 2.07
N ASP A 1015 153.00 67.21 2.58
CA ASP A 1015 154.28 66.57 2.88
C ASP A 1015 155.10 66.39 1.60
N ARG A 1016 154.51 66.00 0.47
CA ARG A 1016 155.19 65.90 -0.83
C ARG A 1016 155.65 67.27 -1.32
N ARG A 1017 154.89 68.34 -1.10
CA ARG A 1017 155.36 69.72 -1.41
C ARG A 1017 156.55 70.08 -0.53
N SER A 1018 156.44 69.95 0.79
CA SER A 1018 157.55 70.21 1.72
C SER A 1018 158.77 69.31 1.44
N LEU A 1019 158.58 68.05 1.10
CA LEU A 1019 159.65 67.11 0.77
C LEU A 1019 160.26 67.43 -0.59
N MET A 1020 159.52 67.94 -1.57
CA MET A 1020 160.08 68.43 -2.83
C MET A 1020 160.90 69.71 -2.63
N ASP A 1021 160.48 70.61 -1.74
CA ASP A 1021 161.28 71.77 -1.33
C ASP A 1021 162.57 71.31 -0.62
N HIS A 1022 162.47 70.38 0.33
CA HIS A 1022 163.62 69.77 1.01
C HIS A 1022 164.52 68.95 0.07
N ILE A 1023 163.98 68.25 -0.93
CA ILE A 1023 164.75 67.50 -1.94
C ILE A 1023 165.45 68.47 -2.89
N THR A 1024 164.84 69.61 -3.22
CA THR A 1024 165.50 70.66 -4.02
C THR A 1024 166.67 71.27 -3.24
N LEU A 1025 166.50 71.53 -1.94
CA LEU A 1025 167.57 71.96 -1.04
C LEU A 1025 168.65 70.89 -0.87
N LEU A 1026 168.25 69.63 -0.67
CA LEU A 1026 169.16 68.50 -0.48
C LEU A 1026 169.92 68.16 -1.75
N PHE A 1027 169.34 68.31 -2.96
CA PHE A 1027 170.09 68.16 -4.21
C PHE A 1027 171.18 69.22 -4.35
N SER A 1028 170.96 70.45 -3.86
CA SER A 1028 172.04 71.45 -3.76
C SER A 1028 173.17 70.93 -2.87
N GLN A 1029 172.86 70.48 -1.66
CA GLN A 1029 173.84 69.97 -0.69
C GLN A 1029 174.52 68.66 -1.14
N TYR A 1030 173.81 67.76 -1.82
CA TYR A 1030 174.37 66.51 -2.32
C TYR A 1030 175.26 66.72 -3.54
N HIS A 1031 175.08 67.82 -4.31
CA HIS A 1031 176.04 68.15 -5.37
C HIS A 1031 177.38 68.66 -4.79
N GLU A 1032 177.32 69.39 -3.66
CA GLU A 1032 178.49 69.79 -2.87
C GLU A 1032 179.14 68.59 -2.14
N LEU A 1033 178.34 67.65 -1.61
CA LEU A 1033 178.88 66.48 -0.90
C LEU A 1033 179.37 65.37 -1.82
N LEU A 1034 178.74 65.17 -2.99
CA LEU A 1034 179.19 64.20 -4.00
C LEU A 1034 180.54 64.62 -4.61
N THR A 1035 180.79 65.93 -4.75
CA THR A 1035 182.09 66.42 -5.23
C THR A 1035 183.20 66.10 -4.23
N HIS A 1036 182.98 66.26 -2.92
CA HIS A 1036 183.95 65.79 -1.90
C HIS A 1036 184.05 64.26 -1.76
N SER A 1037 182.94 63.52 -1.77
CA SER A 1037 183.00 62.06 -1.53
C SER A 1037 183.69 61.29 -2.67
N LEU A 1038 183.70 61.84 -3.89
CA LEU A 1038 184.51 61.30 -4.99
C LEU A 1038 186.02 61.48 -4.75
N GLU A 1039 186.43 62.59 -4.14
CA GLU A 1039 187.83 62.86 -3.75
C GLU A 1039 188.28 61.86 -2.66
N ASP A 1040 187.48 61.69 -1.60
CA ASP A 1040 187.77 60.75 -0.50
C ASP A 1040 187.80 59.28 -0.94
N LYS A 1041 186.95 58.86 -1.90
CA LYS A 1041 186.88 57.44 -2.28
C LYS A 1041 188.03 57.00 -3.19
N GLU A 1042 188.67 57.91 -3.92
CA GLU A 1042 189.95 57.59 -4.58
C GLU A 1042 191.05 57.31 -3.55
N HIS A 1043 191.05 57.96 -2.38
CA HIS A 1043 191.94 57.61 -1.27
C HIS A 1043 191.65 56.20 -0.70
N TYR A 1044 190.39 55.87 -0.42
CA TYR A 1044 190.05 54.54 0.13
C TYR A 1044 190.29 53.38 -0.84
N HIS A 1045 190.11 53.57 -2.14
CA HIS A 1045 190.40 52.53 -3.13
C HIS A 1045 191.92 52.25 -3.25
N MET A 1046 192.76 53.19 -2.82
CA MET A 1046 194.20 53.00 -2.61
C MET A 1046 194.49 52.09 -1.40
N GLU A 1047 193.66 52.13 -0.36
CA GLU A 1047 193.89 51.44 0.92
C GLU A 1047 193.36 50.00 0.96
N GLU A 1048 192.15 49.71 0.46
CA GLU A 1048 191.64 48.33 0.37
C GLU A 1048 192.57 47.46 -0.52
N LYS A 1049 193.19 48.07 -1.51
CA LYS A 1049 194.22 47.46 -2.37
C LYS A 1049 195.46 47.01 -1.58
N MET A 1050 195.81 47.68 -0.48
CA MET A 1050 196.89 47.25 0.44
C MET A 1050 196.48 46.04 1.31
N TYR A 1051 195.18 45.82 1.54
CA TYR A 1051 194.67 44.62 2.22
C TYR A 1051 194.45 43.44 1.27
N THR A 1052 194.10 43.73 0.00
CA THR A 1052 193.98 42.77 -1.10
C THR A 1052 195.22 41.88 -1.19
N ASP A 1053 196.42 42.43 -1.00
CA ASP A 1053 197.67 41.67 -1.06
C ASP A 1053 198.01 40.89 0.23
N LYS A 1054 197.46 41.27 1.40
CA LYS A 1054 197.77 40.60 2.68
C LYS A 1054 197.08 39.25 2.85
N VAL A 1055 195.77 39.15 2.57
CA VAL A 1055 195.04 37.86 2.69
C VAL A 1055 195.47 36.91 1.58
N ASN A 1056 195.67 37.42 0.36
CA ASN A 1056 196.23 36.66 -0.76
C ASN A 1056 197.72 36.30 -0.59
N HIS A 1057 198.43 36.87 0.38
CA HIS A 1057 199.76 36.40 0.77
C HIS A 1057 199.67 35.22 1.75
N LEU A 1058 198.75 35.29 2.74
CA LEU A 1058 198.73 34.38 3.90
C LEU A 1058 198.71 32.90 3.51
N TYR A 1059 197.61 32.37 2.96
CA TYR A 1059 197.48 30.91 2.78
C TYR A 1059 197.41 30.37 1.34
N ARG A 1060 197.98 31.16 0.41
CA ARG A 1060 198.85 30.61 -0.65
C ARG A 1060 200.03 29.79 -0.09
N GLN A 1061 200.29 29.87 1.23
CA GLN A 1061 201.16 28.95 1.96
C GLN A 1061 200.51 27.58 2.26
N LYS A 1062 199.17 27.45 2.36
CA LYS A 1062 198.50 26.14 2.58
C LYS A 1062 198.20 25.43 1.26
N GLU A 1063 197.78 26.18 0.24
CA GLU A 1063 197.69 25.78 -1.17
C GLU A 1063 198.98 25.09 -1.67
N LYS A 1064 200.13 25.40 -1.06
CA LYS A 1064 201.44 24.83 -1.41
C LYS A 1064 201.93 23.69 -0.52
N LEU A 1065 201.09 23.18 0.39
CA LEU A 1065 201.42 22.02 1.24
C LEU A 1065 200.76 20.72 0.76
N GLU A 1066 199.45 20.73 0.50
CA GLU A 1066 198.69 19.49 0.20
C GLU A 1066 198.70 19.15 -1.30
N ASP A 1067 198.52 20.12 -2.21
CA ASP A 1067 198.69 19.92 -3.66
C ASP A 1067 200.15 19.62 -4.07
N LYS A 1068 201.09 19.81 -3.13
CA LYS A 1068 202.48 19.37 -3.29
C LYS A 1068 202.71 17.89 -2.96
N ILE A 1069 201.73 17.20 -2.39
CA ILE A 1069 201.83 15.78 -2.04
C ILE A 1069 201.26 14.93 -3.17
N MET A 1070 199.93 14.80 -3.32
CA MET A 1070 199.35 13.80 -4.22
C MET A 1070 198.08 14.24 -4.96
N GLU A 1071 198.24 15.19 -5.88
CA GLU A 1071 197.89 14.95 -7.28
C GLU A 1071 198.75 15.87 -8.19
N HIS A 1072 200.05 15.63 -8.34
CA HIS A 1072 200.66 14.34 -8.69
C HIS A 1072 199.84 13.51 -9.70
N TYR A 1073 199.39 14.19 -10.76
CA TYR A 1073 198.97 13.60 -12.03
C TYR A 1073 197.68 12.75 -11.94
N ARG A 1074 196.53 13.26 -12.38
CA ARG A 1074 196.31 13.94 -13.67
C ARG A 1074 195.03 14.80 -13.75
N LYS A 1075 195.26 16.09 -14.00
CA LYS A 1075 194.83 16.80 -15.23
C LYS A 1075 193.82 16.05 -16.13
N LEU A 1076 192.56 16.51 -16.13
CA LEU A 1076 191.59 16.43 -17.24
C LEU A 1076 190.46 17.43 -16.91
N GLU A 1077 190.51 18.74 -17.22
CA GLU A 1077 190.37 19.45 -18.53
C GLU A 1077 188.89 19.82 -18.89
N SER A 1078 188.51 21.02 -19.41
CA SER A 1078 189.23 22.31 -19.68
C SER A 1078 188.35 23.56 -20.11
N CYS A 1079 188.96 24.79 -20.21
CA CYS A 1079 188.58 26.11 -20.89
C CYS A 1079 187.71 27.22 -20.17
N SER A 1080 187.66 28.57 -20.47
CA SER A 1080 188.58 29.64 -21.05
C SER A 1080 188.06 31.16 -20.88
N PRO A 1081 188.85 32.28 -21.03
CA PRO A 1081 188.48 33.71 -20.63
C PRO A 1081 188.74 34.93 -21.63
N LYS A 1082 188.31 36.21 -21.36
CA LYS A 1082 188.52 37.60 -22.02
C LYS A 1082 187.70 38.73 -21.23
N LYS A 1083 187.58 40.12 -21.39
CA LYS A 1083 188.20 41.46 -21.83
C LYS A 1083 187.13 42.63 -21.52
N LYS A 1084 187.14 44.01 -21.66
CA LYS A 1084 187.91 45.32 -21.41
C LYS A 1084 186.87 46.54 -21.67
N GLY A 1085 186.86 47.90 -21.43
CA GLY A 1085 187.53 49.14 -20.85
C GLY A 1085 187.22 50.44 -21.72
N PHE A 1086 187.18 51.79 -21.43
CA PHE A 1086 187.49 52.83 -20.37
C PHE A 1086 186.99 54.31 -20.79
N GLY A 1087 187.01 55.45 -20.00
CA GLY A 1087 186.51 56.84 -20.40
C GLY A 1087 186.77 58.15 -19.50
N ALA A 1088 186.34 59.41 -19.89
CA ALA A 1088 186.58 60.81 -19.27
C ALA A 1088 185.76 62.01 -19.96
N ASN A 1089 185.65 63.36 -19.65
CA ASN A 1089 185.69 64.36 -18.49
C ASN A 1089 185.40 65.90 -18.93
N PHE A 1090 185.20 66.94 -18.03
CA PHE A 1090 185.37 68.48 -18.12
C PHE A 1090 184.21 69.55 -17.85
N VAL A 1091 184.47 70.89 -17.60
CA VAL A 1091 183.54 71.97 -17.00
C VAL A 1091 183.87 73.54 -17.16
N ARG A 1092 182.93 74.55 -16.86
CA ARG A 1092 183.07 76.01 -16.32
C ARG A 1092 182.18 77.22 -16.91
N ARG A 1093 181.60 78.19 -16.08
CA ARG A 1093 181.54 79.74 -16.19
C ARG A 1093 180.22 80.68 -16.36
N VAL A 1094 179.84 81.54 -15.35
CA VAL A 1094 179.34 83.02 -15.25
C VAL A 1094 178.08 83.69 -15.94
N ARG A 1095 177.26 84.55 -15.21
CA ARG A 1095 176.74 85.99 -15.43
C ARG A 1095 175.20 86.41 -15.24
N LYS A 1096 174.93 87.61 -14.62
CA LYS A 1096 173.70 88.53 -14.58
C LYS A 1096 172.36 87.96 -13.95
N ALA A 1097 171.20 88.64 -13.69
CA ALA A 1097 170.54 90.00 -13.83
C ALA A 1097 169.38 90.19 -12.77
N GLY A 1098 168.54 91.26 -12.59
CA GLY A 1098 168.30 92.63 -13.13
C GLY A 1098 167.09 92.79 -14.10
N SER A 1099 166.18 93.81 -14.14
CA SER A 1099 165.93 95.14 -13.44
C SER A 1099 164.90 96.01 -14.28
N GLU A 1100 164.01 96.97 -13.89
CA GLU A 1100 163.37 97.49 -12.62
C GLU A 1100 162.35 98.69 -12.85
N PHE A 1101 161.41 99.00 -11.92
CA PHE A 1101 160.66 100.31 -11.66
C PHE A 1101 159.66 100.95 -12.72
N LEU A 1102 158.79 102.01 -12.57
CA LEU A 1102 158.29 102.95 -11.47
C LEU A 1102 156.99 103.82 -11.81
N ASN A 1103 156.17 104.23 -10.80
CA ASN A 1103 155.46 105.55 -10.55
C ASN A 1103 154.02 106.00 -11.05
N LYS A 1104 153.36 106.86 -10.22
CA LYS A 1104 152.20 107.81 -10.37
C LYS A 1104 150.73 107.33 -10.50
N ASN A 1105 149.92 107.43 -9.41
CA ASN A 1105 148.73 108.33 -9.22
C ASN A 1105 147.72 107.83 -8.11
N ARG A 1106 146.91 108.77 -7.57
CA ARG A 1106 145.70 108.66 -6.69
C ARG A 1106 145.83 108.32 -5.18
N ARG A 1107 144.76 108.72 -4.46
CA ARG A 1107 144.46 108.70 -3.00
C ARG A 1107 143.71 107.39 -2.63
N SER A 1108 143.44 107.00 -1.37
CA SER A 1108 143.20 107.78 -0.14
C SER A 1108 143.59 107.02 1.16
N TRP A 1109 143.44 107.70 2.30
CA TRP A 1109 143.83 107.26 3.65
C TRP A 1109 142.70 106.56 4.45
N MET A 1110 143.04 106.06 5.65
CA MET A 1110 142.11 105.83 6.78
C MET A 1110 141.28 107.11 7.04
N GLU A 1111 140.06 107.08 7.61
CA GLU A 1111 139.78 106.73 9.01
C GLU A 1111 138.24 106.81 9.27
N ASP A 1112 137.75 106.04 10.25
CA ASP A 1112 136.47 106.14 10.99
C ASP A 1112 135.05 105.94 10.35
N SER A 1113 134.19 105.27 11.14
CA SER A 1113 132.71 105.34 11.26
C SER A 1113 131.72 105.15 10.07
N LYS A 1114 130.88 104.08 10.12
CA LYS A 1114 129.38 104.14 10.18
C LYS A 1114 128.59 102.79 10.16
N HIS A 1115 127.46 102.78 10.91
CA HIS A 1115 126.24 101.90 10.83
C HIS A 1115 126.38 100.39 11.18
N SER A 1116 125.65 99.84 12.18
CA SER A 1116 124.18 99.54 12.34
C SER A 1116 123.81 98.15 11.77
N GLU A 1117 123.35 97.12 12.51
CA GLU A 1117 122.12 96.97 13.35
C GLU A 1117 120.80 97.22 12.58
N GLY A 1118 119.74 96.38 12.66
CA GLY A 1118 119.58 95.04 13.28
C GLY A 1118 118.10 94.63 13.58
N LYS A 1119 117.86 93.32 13.85
CA LYS A 1119 116.66 92.68 14.50
C LYS A 1119 115.24 92.69 13.84
N ALA A 1120 114.42 91.73 14.33
CA ALA A 1120 112.94 91.75 14.46
C ALA A 1120 112.05 91.60 13.18
N TYR A 1121 110.81 91.09 13.21
CA TYR A 1121 110.07 90.10 14.05
C TYR A 1121 108.74 89.71 13.31
N GLU A 1122 108.10 88.59 13.68
CA GLU A 1122 106.63 88.30 13.61
C GLU A 1122 105.81 88.19 12.28
N SER A 1123 104.94 87.15 12.28
CA SER A 1123 103.51 87.09 11.91
C SER A 1123 102.95 87.07 10.45
N GLU A 1124 102.17 85.99 10.23
CA GLU A 1124 100.82 85.89 9.61
C GLU A 1124 100.51 86.17 8.10
N SER A 1125 99.51 85.40 7.62
CA SER A 1125 98.48 85.72 6.59
C SER A 1125 98.79 85.63 5.07
N GLY A 1126 98.05 84.73 4.39
CA GLY A 1126 97.11 85.16 3.33
C GLY A 1126 97.42 84.90 1.84
N GLY A 1127 96.87 83.81 1.27
CA GLY A 1127 96.69 83.55 -0.17
C GLY A 1127 97.95 83.21 -0.99
N ASN A 1128 97.91 82.49 -2.12
CA ASN A 1128 96.84 81.75 -2.83
C ASN A 1128 97.52 80.64 -3.69
N ASP A 1129 96.93 79.83 -4.59
CA ASP A 1129 95.68 79.88 -5.36
C ASP A 1129 95.18 78.42 -5.70
N SER A 1130 94.60 78.23 -6.89
CA SER A 1130 94.07 77.02 -7.57
C SER A 1130 95.11 75.93 -7.97
N ASP A 1131 94.76 74.67 -8.29
CA ASP A 1131 93.45 74.11 -8.70
C ASP A 1131 93.15 72.66 -8.17
N VAL A 1132 91.99 72.08 -8.53
CA VAL A 1132 91.14 71.20 -7.66
C VAL A 1132 90.78 69.78 -8.21
N SER A 1133 90.14 68.96 -7.35
CA SER A 1133 89.36 67.70 -7.56
C SER A 1133 90.13 66.36 -7.53
N ILE A 1134 89.59 65.21 -7.07
CA ILE A 1134 88.33 64.79 -6.36
C ILE A 1134 88.66 63.46 -5.58
N GLU A 1135 87.89 62.73 -4.74
CA GLU A 1135 86.45 62.45 -4.48
C GLU A 1135 86.14 62.33 -2.96
N ASP A 1136 85.01 61.72 -2.53
CA ASP A 1136 84.39 61.96 -1.20
C ASP A 1136 83.77 60.73 -0.47
N GLN A 1137 83.43 60.85 0.84
CA GLN A 1137 82.89 59.76 1.69
C GLN A 1137 82.06 60.22 2.94
N ARG A 1138 80.86 59.62 3.12
CA ARG A 1138 80.05 59.42 4.38
C ARG A 1138 79.06 60.50 4.93
N LEU A 1139 77.81 60.05 5.12
CA LEU A 1139 76.91 60.14 6.32
C LEU A 1139 76.78 61.43 7.18
N ALA A 1140 75.53 61.95 7.38
CA ALA A 1140 74.81 62.01 8.69
C ALA A 1140 73.52 62.89 8.74
N GLY A 1141 72.52 62.52 9.57
CA GLY A 1141 71.39 63.37 10.08
C GLY A 1141 70.07 63.39 9.25
N SER A 1142 68.87 63.71 9.78
CA SER A 1142 68.39 63.84 11.19
C SER A 1142 66.83 63.89 11.35
N THR A 1143 66.27 63.13 12.33
CA THR A 1143 65.07 63.40 13.20
C THR A 1143 63.64 63.79 12.71
N ARG A 1144 62.61 63.11 13.32
CA ARG A 1144 61.14 63.45 13.49
C ARG A 1144 60.22 63.40 12.25
N GLY A 1145 58.90 63.12 12.32
CA GLY A 1145 58.02 62.62 13.42
C GLY A 1145 56.50 62.89 13.18
N LEU A 1146 55.59 62.10 13.80
CA LEU A 1146 54.08 62.15 13.70
C LEU A 1146 53.51 61.71 12.32
N GLY A 1147 52.23 61.37 12.10
CA GLY A 1147 50.99 61.31 12.93
C GLY A 1147 49.94 60.34 12.33
N SER A 1148 48.65 60.42 12.71
CA SER A 1148 47.60 59.41 12.39
C SER A 1148 46.50 59.88 11.39
N ASP A 1149 45.47 59.01 11.21
CA ASP A 1149 44.14 59.25 10.60
C ASP A 1149 44.08 59.37 9.04
N ALA A 1150 42.94 59.20 8.34
CA ALA A 1150 41.76 58.31 8.48
C ALA A 1150 40.86 58.48 7.22
N LEU A 1151 39.93 57.52 6.93
CA LEU A 1151 38.78 57.67 5.99
C LEU A 1151 39.13 57.90 4.49
N SER A 1152 38.22 57.83 3.49
CA SER A 1152 37.00 57.03 3.24
C SER A 1152 36.52 57.23 1.78
N LEU A 1153 35.70 56.30 1.24
CA LEU A 1153 34.80 56.41 0.06
C LEU A 1153 35.38 56.73 -1.36
N GLY A 1154 34.85 56.08 -2.41
CA GLY A 1154 35.08 56.50 -3.81
C GLY A 1154 34.83 55.45 -4.92
N HIS A 1155 33.59 55.36 -5.42
CA HIS A 1155 33.24 54.86 -6.78
C HIS A 1155 33.04 56.08 -7.73
N PRO A 1156 32.78 55.96 -9.06
CA PRO A 1156 32.85 54.82 -10.00
C PRO A 1156 33.59 55.10 -11.35
N GLY A 1157 33.86 54.04 -12.14
CA GLY A 1157 33.77 53.96 -13.63
C GLY A 1157 34.62 54.89 -14.54
N THR A 1158 35.11 54.48 -15.72
CA THR A 1158 34.29 54.29 -16.96
C THR A 1158 35.21 53.93 -18.16
N ARG A 1159 34.62 53.38 -19.25
CA ARG A 1159 35.18 53.01 -20.59
C ARG A 1159 35.83 51.62 -20.64
N ARG A 1160 35.41 50.68 -21.51
CA ARG A 1160 35.44 50.65 -23.01
C ARG A 1160 36.88 50.81 -23.54
N THR A 1161 37.45 49.91 -24.35
CA THR A 1161 36.93 48.73 -25.10
C THR A 1161 38.10 47.74 -25.30
N VAL A 1162 37.91 46.45 -25.61
CA VAL A 1162 37.66 45.84 -26.95
C VAL A 1162 37.14 44.39 -26.75
N TYR A 1163 36.47 43.81 -27.75
CA TYR A 1163 35.88 42.46 -27.73
C TYR A 1163 36.72 41.39 -28.47
N TYR A 1164 36.51 40.12 -28.11
CA TYR A 1164 36.84 38.87 -28.85
C TYR A 1164 38.34 38.56 -29.04
N SER A 1165 38.81 37.31 -28.99
CA SER A 1165 38.22 36.01 -28.60
C SER A 1165 39.33 35.07 -28.09
N ASP A 1166 38.97 34.00 -27.38
CA ASP A 1166 39.83 32.81 -27.24
C ASP A 1166 40.05 32.12 -28.59
N ASP A 1167 41.27 31.62 -28.85
CA ASP A 1167 41.51 30.50 -29.76
C ASP A 1167 42.88 29.82 -29.52
N SER A 1168 43.07 28.60 -30.04
CA SER A 1168 44.27 27.74 -29.94
C SER A 1168 44.73 27.26 -31.35
N PRO A 1169 45.81 26.46 -31.54
CA PRO A 1169 46.92 26.08 -30.65
C PRO A 1169 48.25 26.85 -30.91
N PRO A 1170 49.17 26.59 -31.89
CA PRO A 1170 49.32 25.50 -32.87
C PRO A 1170 50.61 24.63 -32.71
N PRO A 1171 50.72 23.46 -33.40
CA PRO A 1171 51.98 22.70 -33.59
C PRO A 1171 52.84 23.28 -34.74
N SER A 1172 54.16 23.03 -34.90
CA SER A 1172 54.73 21.75 -35.38
C SER A 1172 56.28 21.77 -35.48
N THR A 1173 56.91 20.58 -35.52
CA THR A 1173 58.20 20.22 -36.21
C THR A 1173 59.51 21.01 -35.97
N THR A 1174 60.57 20.34 -35.49
CA THR A 1174 61.70 19.86 -36.35
C THR A 1174 62.66 18.89 -35.60
N LEU A 1175 63.51 18.20 -36.39
CA LEU A 1175 64.59 17.24 -36.05
C LEU A 1175 65.97 17.95 -35.94
N PRO A 1176 67.15 17.28 -35.75
CA PRO A 1176 67.48 15.89 -35.34
C PRO A 1176 68.61 15.79 -34.25
N GLU A 1177 68.99 14.58 -33.80
CA GLU A 1177 70.32 13.93 -34.08
C GLU A 1177 70.75 12.78 -33.12
N GLN A 1178 71.33 11.73 -33.72
CA GLN A 1178 72.39 10.78 -33.28
C GLN A 1178 72.33 9.97 -31.96
N GLY A 1179 72.74 8.68 -32.05
CA GLY A 1179 73.44 7.97 -30.97
C GLY A 1179 73.25 6.45 -30.84
N ASP A 1180 73.96 5.62 -31.64
CA ASP A 1180 74.15 4.15 -31.42
C ASP A 1180 74.77 3.85 -30.01
N ASP A 1181 74.70 2.65 -29.41
CA ASP A 1181 74.98 1.28 -29.90
C ASP A 1181 74.16 0.23 -29.08
N ARG A 1182 73.56 -0.84 -29.64
CA ARG A 1182 74.12 -2.18 -30.02
C ARG A 1182 74.55 -3.08 -28.83
N ARG A 1183 74.43 -4.43 -28.87
CA ARG A 1183 74.01 -5.47 -29.86
C ARG A 1183 73.80 -6.82 -29.12
N SER A 1184 73.31 -7.97 -29.63
CA SER A 1184 72.60 -8.45 -30.86
C SER A 1184 72.06 -9.88 -30.56
N ILE A 1185 71.69 -10.68 -31.59
CA ILE A 1185 71.46 -12.15 -31.57
C ILE A 1185 70.10 -12.58 -30.99
N LEU A 1186 69.16 -13.23 -31.70
CA LEU A 1186 68.89 -13.69 -33.10
C LEU A 1186 67.40 -14.18 -33.07
N LEU A 1187 66.55 -14.42 -34.10
CA LEU A 1187 66.25 -14.05 -35.50
C LEU A 1187 64.90 -14.80 -35.84
N GLU A 1188 64.07 -14.56 -36.85
CA GLU A 1188 63.87 -13.58 -37.94
C GLU A 1188 62.40 -13.69 -38.45
N GLN A 1189 62.03 -13.01 -39.55
CA GLN A 1189 60.94 -13.35 -40.51
C GLN A 1189 59.45 -13.32 -40.03
N THR A 1190 58.47 -12.70 -40.73
CA THR A 1190 58.52 -11.78 -41.90
C THR A 1190 57.23 -10.94 -42.09
N SER A 1191 57.34 -9.83 -42.86
CA SER A 1191 56.34 -9.20 -43.76
C SER A 1191 54.98 -8.61 -43.29
N ARG A 1192 54.93 -7.26 -43.23
CA ARG A 1192 53.97 -6.30 -43.86
C ARG A 1192 52.47 -6.67 -44.09
N SER A 1193 51.56 -5.76 -43.70
CA SER A 1193 50.89 -4.76 -44.59
C SER A 1193 49.83 -3.91 -43.83
N GLU A 1194 49.58 -2.65 -44.24
CA GLU A 1194 48.65 -1.71 -43.57
C GLU A 1194 48.09 -0.61 -44.52
N VAL A 1195 46.75 -0.41 -44.55
CA VAL A 1195 45.95 0.70 -45.17
C VAL A 1195 44.57 0.66 -44.45
N GLN A 1196 44.03 1.66 -43.74
CA GLN A 1196 43.54 3.03 -44.08
C GLN A 1196 42.28 3.03 -45.01
N ALA A 1197 41.28 3.94 -44.92
CA ALA A 1197 41.15 5.23 -44.19
C ALA A 1197 39.69 5.59 -43.78
N GLU A 1198 39.54 6.79 -43.19
CA GLU A 1198 38.34 7.58 -42.77
C GLU A 1198 37.40 8.05 -43.93
N PRO A 1199 36.23 8.75 -43.74
CA PRO A 1199 35.94 9.77 -42.70
C PRO A 1199 34.49 9.97 -42.13
N ARG A 1200 34.42 10.94 -41.20
CA ARG A 1200 33.29 11.71 -40.60
C ARG A 1200 32.43 12.46 -41.68
N PRO A 1201 31.20 13.04 -41.43
CA PRO A 1201 30.93 13.95 -40.28
C PRO A 1201 29.48 14.26 -39.77
N VAL A 1202 29.46 15.04 -38.67
CA VAL A 1202 28.50 16.12 -38.29
C VAL A 1202 27.12 15.77 -37.67
N LEU A 1203 26.65 16.71 -36.83
CA LEU A 1203 25.44 16.75 -36.01
C LEU A 1203 24.59 17.97 -36.44
N ILE A 1204 23.25 17.99 -36.23
CA ILE A 1204 22.43 19.16 -35.80
C ILE A 1204 20.89 18.94 -35.95
N TYR A 1205 20.18 19.17 -34.83
CA TYR A 1205 18.78 19.58 -34.57
C TYR A 1205 17.55 19.36 -35.51
N ASN A 1206 16.43 19.18 -34.79
CA ASN A 1206 15.04 19.63 -35.06
C ASN A 1206 14.14 18.89 -36.08
N LYS A 1207 13.32 17.99 -35.54
CA LYS A 1207 11.88 18.23 -35.25
C LYS A 1207 11.10 19.10 -36.26
N VAL A 1208 10.25 18.46 -37.08
CA VAL A 1208 8.80 18.74 -37.28
C VAL A 1208 8.20 17.74 -38.30
N SER A 1209 6.89 17.55 -38.23
CA SER A 1209 6.05 16.57 -38.93
C SER A 1209 5.96 16.69 -40.47
N ALA A 1210 5.39 15.61 -41.03
CA ALA A 1210 4.47 15.57 -42.18
C ALA A 1210 5.02 15.44 -43.62
N VAL A 1211 4.69 14.28 -44.21
CA VAL A 1211 4.29 14.04 -45.63
C VAL A 1211 5.33 14.28 -46.74
N ILE A 1212 5.53 13.27 -47.60
CA ILE A 1212 5.56 13.42 -49.07
C ILE A 1212 5.47 12.05 -49.79
N ASN A 1213 4.45 11.94 -50.65
CA ASN A 1213 4.31 11.26 -51.95
C ASN A 1213 4.96 9.88 -52.29
N GLU A 1214 4.12 9.04 -52.91
CA GLU A 1214 4.31 8.39 -54.25
C GLU A 1214 5.53 7.46 -54.51
N SER A 1215 5.44 6.37 -55.27
CA SER A 1215 4.44 5.91 -56.24
C SER A 1215 4.63 4.42 -56.57
N LYS A 1216 3.57 3.73 -57.01
CA LYS A 1216 3.45 3.04 -58.32
C LYS A 1216 2.25 2.09 -58.42
N ASN A 1217 1.48 2.25 -59.50
CA ASN A 1217 1.05 1.20 -60.45
C ASN A 1217 0.55 -0.16 -59.92
N LEU A 1218 -0.63 -0.69 -60.31
CA LEU A 1218 -1.42 -0.46 -61.54
C LEU A 1218 -2.91 -0.86 -61.38
N ASN A 1219 -3.73 -0.39 -62.32
CA ASN A 1219 -4.99 -0.99 -62.81
C ASN A 1219 -6.25 -1.01 -61.92
N SER A 1220 -7.03 0.06 -62.11
CA SER A 1220 -8.29 0.04 -62.90
C SER A 1220 -9.65 -0.30 -62.26
N ILE A 1221 -10.53 0.72 -62.32
CA ILE A 1221 -11.95 0.67 -62.74
C ILE A 1221 -12.96 0.16 -61.69
N GLU A 1222 -14.05 0.89 -61.34
CA GLU A 1222 -14.47 2.29 -61.60
C GLU A 1222 -15.61 2.68 -60.62
N MET A 1223 -15.92 3.99 -60.49
CA MET A 1223 -17.27 4.63 -60.35
C MET A 1223 -18.33 4.03 -59.35
N LYS A 1224 -19.08 4.79 -58.53
CA LYS A 1224 -19.13 6.24 -58.27
C LYS A 1224 -20.05 6.61 -57.08
N ASP A 1225 -19.90 7.86 -56.60
CA ASP A 1225 -20.90 8.81 -56.04
C ASP A 1225 -21.93 8.43 -54.94
N VAL A 1226 -21.83 9.20 -53.83
CA VAL A 1226 -22.88 10.05 -53.20
C VAL A 1226 -24.16 9.42 -52.59
N GLY A 1227 -24.48 9.81 -51.34
CA GLY A 1227 -25.80 9.58 -50.73
C GLY A 1227 -25.92 9.98 -49.25
N GLU A 1228 -26.07 11.28 -48.97
CA GLU A 1228 -26.82 11.79 -47.80
C GLU A 1228 -28.35 11.62 -48.12
N GLU A 1229 -29.36 11.64 -47.23
CA GLU A 1229 -29.50 12.15 -45.86
C GLU A 1229 -30.77 11.53 -45.17
N GLU A 1230 -30.85 11.54 -43.83
CA GLU A 1230 -32.04 11.59 -42.92
C GLU A 1230 -33.34 10.72 -42.99
N THR A 1231 -33.99 10.59 -41.80
CA THR A 1231 -35.36 10.09 -41.43
C THR A 1231 -35.65 8.56 -41.54
N VAL A 1232 -36.13 7.77 -40.55
CA VAL A 1232 -37.07 7.81 -39.37
C VAL A 1232 -38.38 7.01 -39.65
N ILE A 1233 -38.93 6.30 -38.63
CA ILE A 1233 -40.13 5.40 -38.62
C ILE A 1233 -39.86 4.00 -39.25
N GLU A 1234 -39.67 2.87 -38.55
CA GLU A 1234 -40.47 2.10 -37.55
C GLU A 1234 -41.28 0.93 -38.18
N ILE A 1235 -41.59 -0.11 -37.37
CA ILE A 1235 -42.38 -1.34 -37.62
C ILE A 1235 -41.59 -2.59 -38.06
N SER A 1236 -41.91 -3.71 -37.39
CA SER A 1236 -41.32 -5.06 -37.43
C SER A 1236 -41.98 -6.03 -38.42
N VAL A 1237 -41.23 -7.03 -38.93
CA VAL A 1237 -41.68 -8.43 -39.18
C VAL A 1237 -40.44 -9.35 -39.23
N ASP A 1238 -40.53 -10.58 -38.68
CA ASP A 1238 -39.49 -11.61 -38.73
C ASP A 1238 -39.24 -12.24 -40.12
N LYS A 1239 -37.97 -12.59 -40.42
CA LYS A 1239 -37.53 -14.01 -40.53
C LYS A 1239 -36.05 -14.23 -40.87
N ASP A 1240 -35.51 -15.30 -40.28
CA ASP A 1240 -34.37 -16.14 -40.68
C ASP A 1240 -33.47 -15.63 -41.84
N SER A 1241 -32.13 -15.54 -41.65
CA SER A 1241 -31.35 -16.78 -41.62
C SER A 1241 -29.83 -16.60 -41.38
N LYS A 1242 -29.24 -17.64 -40.77
CA LYS A 1242 -27.87 -18.19 -40.98
C LYS A 1242 -26.63 -17.29 -40.83
N ALA A 1243 -25.83 -17.65 -39.82
CA ALA A 1243 -24.36 -17.85 -39.84
C ALA A 1243 -23.41 -16.74 -40.37
N GLY A 1244 -22.35 -16.39 -39.65
CA GLY A 1244 -21.90 -16.91 -38.36
C GLY A 1244 -20.43 -16.58 -38.05
N ASN A 1245 -19.94 -17.15 -36.94
CA ASN A 1245 -18.55 -17.22 -36.46
C ASN A 1245 -17.45 -16.57 -37.31
N GLN A 1246 -16.78 -15.55 -36.75
CA GLN A 1246 -15.31 -15.51 -36.83
C GLN A 1246 -14.70 -15.83 -35.48
N VAL A 1247 -14.38 -17.13 -35.33
CA VAL A 1247 -13.51 -17.66 -34.30
C VAL A 1247 -12.09 -17.17 -34.53
N TRP A 1248 -11.40 -16.78 -33.46
CA TRP A 1248 -9.94 -16.88 -33.37
C TRP A 1248 -9.63 -17.83 -32.20
N TYR A 1249 -9.07 -19.00 -32.53
CA TYR A 1249 -8.43 -19.91 -31.58
C TYR A 1249 -6.91 -19.76 -31.77
N GLU A 1250 -6.18 -19.53 -30.69
CA GLU A 1250 -4.77 -19.90 -30.60
C GLU A 1250 -4.62 -21.03 -29.56
N TYR A 1251 -3.84 -22.06 -29.89
CA TYR A 1251 -3.55 -23.16 -28.97
C TYR A 1251 -2.23 -23.86 -29.34
N GLY A 1252 -1.13 -23.41 -28.72
CA GLY A 1252 0.13 -24.15 -28.60
C GLY A 1252 0.96 -24.39 -29.88
N CYS A 1253 2.14 -25.00 -29.80
CA CYS A 1253 3.02 -25.24 -28.63
C CYS A 1253 4.42 -25.63 -29.12
N VAL A 1254 5.46 -24.85 -28.76
CA VAL A 1254 6.86 -25.27 -28.56
C VAL A 1254 7.44 -24.40 -27.44
#